data_AF-A0A1V5QNS9-F1
#
_entry.id   AF-A0A1V5QNS9-F1
#
_cell.length_a   1.000
_cell.length_b   1.000
_cell.length_c   1.000
_cell.angle_alpha   90.00
_cell.angle_beta   90.00
_cell.angle_gamma   90.00
#
_symmetry.space_group_name_H-M   'P 1'
#
loop_
_entity.id
_entity.type
_entity.pdbx_description
1 polymer ?
#
loop_
_entity_poly.entity_id
_entity_poly.type
_entity_poly.pdbx_seq_one_letter_code
_entity_poly.pdbx_strand_id
1 'polypeptide(L)'
;MLGSKFFKLQKPIFAMVFSRKAQGALEYLLIIGVAILIVVIVIVALSGVVGDTKDKNSVSDYDSQFDKLQDLQKKPDGSGSNDSIAEIISFKVDGTNGLIQEQNIFVILPYGTNLDNLPVEIDAIGVVNPNDSEIDFVLNSKKIFTVTSIDNKIQKDYSVVINYSPPVDEDPPVVNLISPTYDEKIYEENFIFEFSVNDNSSINNCKLLLNSDEYYTWNNISSGTYQKVVNLLGYEGTNMWGVICVDSRNNSSELVNGSFEVIFNNDSAQVVFLSIGGYGGNIQNDSVQITLPGGTSLQDLPFNVVVENGTISPNNSRMSFSLGVPKNFTLISDDYTQQRNFSVTVNYLPGGVLGDYTIISSCQDLQNIDKKLNGKYKLMSDIDCAGFNFKPIGGNTGFSGYFNGNGFKIKNLSINNRNFNLSCVGLFGILKGEVRNLKVVGGNMAGYYSSSGGATLGGIAGRQDAGSLIINSSFDGVLQSKWNTGGIAGESSGTILNSYSSGHFYSGYYASKSSWLSIGGIVGHQKSGGVVKNCYSSAKVESTAGASNYTQQAAGLIGRSYGLIEDSYSYGQVLGPSASTSVYVLRGLVAADYNNNFYGTVVDSYWDKTTSGRNTSAGGVGLTTSEMKIASNFSDWNNEVWEVGNNNYPKLINICGDGYCNSLIDENCSTCPGDCGNCSLPYTIYNLYSCWDIMSISDFTGMYILMNDVNCASEGLENFEPIGSYNNEFKGFFYGNGYSINNLKIDSSTSFVGLFGALKGALISGVVLKDVEIKGENLVGGIAGSADSSSTIQYSLVTGKINSNGVIAGGLTGTGGEIINCYSDVKIN
;
A
#
# COMPACT_ATOMS: atom_id res chain seq x y z
N MET A 1 15.31 -54.37 14.69
CA MET A 1 14.75 -54.25 16.05
C MET A 1 14.59 -52.76 16.32
N LEU A 2 13.41 -52.22 16.05
CA LEU A 2 12.31 -52.01 17.01
C LEU A 2 12.70 -51.06 18.14
N GLY A 3 11.93 -49.97 18.26
CA GLY A 3 11.66 -49.36 19.56
C GLY A 3 11.94 -47.87 19.65
N SER A 4 11.14 -47.07 18.96
CA SER A 4 10.91 -45.67 19.30
C SER A 4 10.10 -45.53 20.60
N LYS A 5 10.39 -44.48 21.38
CA LYS A 5 9.42 -43.52 21.97
C LYS A 5 10.14 -42.65 23.02
N PHE A 6 10.14 -41.33 22.85
CA PHE A 6 9.35 -40.37 23.64
C PHE A 6 9.91 -38.93 23.59
N PHE A 7 8.95 -37.99 23.71
CA PHE A 7 9.02 -36.64 24.31
C PHE A 7 9.15 -35.36 23.44
N LYS A 8 8.09 -34.54 23.64
CA LYS A 8 7.81 -33.10 23.46
C LYS A 8 9.00 -32.14 23.29
N LEU A 9 8.82 -31.05 22.53
CA LEU A 9 8.67 -29.67 23.03
C LEU A 9 8.57 -28.60 21.90
N GLN A 10 7.68 -27.61 22.12
CA GLN A 10 7.71 -26.17 21.80
C GLN A 10 8.18 -25.60 20.44
N LYS A 11 7.25 -24.83 19.82
CA LYS A 11 7.35 -23.42 19.34
C LYS A 11 8.42 -23.05 18.26
N PRO A 12 8.33 -21.89 17.58
CA PRO A 12 8.10 -21.87 16.12
C PRO A 12 9.13 -21.06 15.29
N ILE A 13 8.94 -21.08 13.96
CA ILE A 13 9.39 -20.09 12.94
C ILE A 13 10.91 -19.91 12.75
N PHE A 14 11.46 -20.41 11.62
CA PHE A 14 12.16 -19.59 10.62
C PHE A 14 12.43 -20.36 9.30
N ALA A 15 12.52 -19.58 8.23
CA ALA A 15 13.07 -19.87 6.91
C ALA A 15 12.22 -20.66 5.89
N MET A 16 11.54 -19.87 5.07
CA MET A 16 11.10 -20.19 3.72
C MET A 16 12.32 -20.34 2.79
N VAL A 17 12.50 -21.53 2.21
CA VAL A 17 13.27 -21.78 0.98
C VAL A 17 12.26 -22.36 -0.01
N PHE A 18 11.95 -21.65 -1.09
CA PHE A 18 11.05 -22.19 -2.13
C PHE A 18 11.80 -22.43 -3.42
N SER A 19 11.73 -23.66 -3.93
CA SER A 19 11.85 -23.93 -5.35
C SER A 19 10.86 -25.03 -5.78
N ARG A 20 10.06 -24.65 -6.78
CA ARG A 20 9.36 -25.43 -7.83
C ARG A 20 8.30 -26.48 -7.43
N LYS A 21 7.06 -26.09 -7.77
CA LYS A 21 5.82 -26.86 -7.88
C LYS A 21 5.87 -27.85 -9.06
N ALA A 22 5.36 -29.06 -8.81
CA ALA A 22 4.91 -30.04 -9.79
C ALA A 22 3.45 -30.44 -9.49
N GLN A 23 2.81 -30.98 -10.52
CA GLN A 23 1.38 -31.23 -10.71
C GLN A 23 0.76 -32.33 -9.83
N GLY A 24 -0.57 -32.24 -9.65
CA GLY A 24 -1.48 -33.28 -10.18
C GLY A 24 -1.87 -34.47 -9.29
N ALA A 25 -3.04 -34.32 -8.66
CA ALA A 25 -4.23 -35.20 -8.75
C ALA A 25 -4.22 -36.67 -8.28
N LEU A 26 -5.43 -37.03 -7.80
CA LEU A 26 -6.11 -38.34 -7.78
C LEU A 26 -6.05 -39.23 -6.51
N GLU A 27 -7.20 -39.23 -5.83
CA GLU A 27 -8.10 -40.38 -5.63
C GLU A 27 -7.85 -41.51 -4.60
N TYR A 28 -8.94 -41.78 -3.87
CA TYR A 28 -9.54 -43.07 -3.45
C TYR A 28 -9.26 -43.70 -2.07
N LEU A 29 -10.40 -44.21 -1.53
CA LEU A 29 -10.65 -45.24 -0.49
C LEU A 29 -10.86 -44.73 0.94
N LEU A 30 -11.98 -45.03 1.64
CA LEU A 30 -12.61 -46.35 1.78
C LEU A 30 -14.14 -46.31 2.10
N ILE A 31 -14.91 -47.16 1.38
CA ILE A 31 -15.86 -48.21 1.88
C ILE A 31 -16.99 -47.76 2.83
N ILE A 32 -18.23 -47.54 2.37
CA ILE A 32 -19.32 -48.51 2.07
C ILE A 32 -19.62 -49.54 3.18
N GLY A 33 -20.73 -49.30 3.89
CA GLY A 33 -21.40 -50.26 4.76
C GLY A 33 -22.88 -49.90 4.95
N VAL A 34 -23.65 -49.99 3.85
CA VAL A 34 -25.06 -50.45 3.77
C VAL A 34 -26.05 -49.84 4.79
N ALA A 35 -26.83 -48.81 4.44
CA ALA A 35 -28.10 -48.89 3.72
C ALA A 35 -29.17 -49.81 4.35
N ILE A 36 -29.99 -49.24 5.24
CA ILE A 36 -31.44 -49.49 5.24
C ILE A 36 -32.13 -48.12 5.33
N LEU A 37 -32.49 -47.61 4.15
CA LEU A 37 -33.48 -46.57 3.90
C LEU A 37 -34.66 -47.28 3.20
N ILE A 38 -35.88 -46.76 3.38
CA ILE A 38 -37.14 -47.14 2.72
C ILE A 38 -37.80 -48.33 3.45
N VAL A 39 -38.79 -48.15 4.35
CA VAL A 39 -40.18 -47.67 4.18
C VAL A 39 -40.59 -47.20 5.60
N VAL A 40 -40.97 -45.97 5.90
CA VAL A 40 -42.33 -45.39 5.82
C VAL A 40 -42.15 -43.86 5.86
N ILE A 41 -41.84 -43.25 4.71
CA ILE A 41 -42.20 -41.86 4.42
C ILE A 41 -43.23 -41.95 3.31
N VAL A 42 -44.44 -42.32 3.71
CA VAL A 42 -45.70 -42.04 3.03
C VAL A 42 -46.66 -41.78 4.18
N ILE A 43 -47.33 -40.63 4.19
CA ILE A 43 -48.14 -40.07 5.28
C ILE A 43 -47.31 -39.31 6.34
N VAL A 44 -46.65 -38.21 5.95
CA VAL A 44 -46.91 -36.85 6.47
C VAL A 44 -46.26 -35.88 5.48
N ALA A 45 -46.86 -35.79 4.30
CA ALA A 45 -46.65 -34.71 3.36
C ALA A 45 -48.02 -34.43 2.76
N LEU A 46 -48.65 -33.37 3.26
CA LEU A 46 -49.80 -32.61 2.74
C LEU A 46 -50.83 -32.27 3.83
N SER A 47 -50.45 -31.36 4.73
CA SER A 47 -51.29 -30.26 5.21
C SER A 47 -50.44 -29.42 6.19
N GLY A 48 -49.83 -28.30 5.81
CA GLY A 48 -50.12 -27.47 4.66
C GLY A 48 -51.43 -26.73 4.85
N VAL A 49 -51.38 -25.71 5.70
CA VAL A 49 -52.17 -24.46 5.64
C VAL A 49 -53.52 -24.46 6.37
N VAL A 50 -53.52 -23.67 7.44
CA VAL A 50 -54.53 -22.68 7.86
C VAL A 50 -56.00 -23.12 7.77
N GLY A 51 -56.63 -23.24 8.94
CA GLY A 51 -58.07 -23.17 9.06
C GLY A 51 -58.46 -22.02 9.98
N ASP A 52 -59.08 -20.99 9.42
CA ASP A 52 -60.14 -20.28 10.13
C ASP A 52 -61.35 -20.06 9.20
N THR A 53 -62.52 -20.27 9.81
CA THR A 53 -63.90 -19.94 9.42
C THR A 53 -64.78 -20.94 8.63
N LYS A 54 -65.84 -21.36 9.38
CA LYS A 54 -67.21 -21.84 9.02
C LYS A 54 -67.35 -23.32 8.63
N ASP A 55 -68.27 -24.12 9.19
CA ASP A 55 -69.55 -23.85 9.85
C ASP A 55 -70.06 -25.12 10.61
N LYS A 56 -70.76 -24.92 11.74
CA LYS A 56 -71.92 -25.69 12.31
C LYS A 56 -71.79 -27.15 12.83
N ASN A 57 -72.13 -27.27 14.13
CA ASN A 57 -73.12 -28.17 14.77
C ASN A 57 -72.67 -29.10 15.93
N SER A 58 -73.34 -28.87 17.07
CA SER A 58 -73.87 -29.80 18.10
C SER A 58 -72.97 -30.61 19.06
N VAL A 59 -72.88 -30.09 20.29
CA VAL A 59 -73.23 -30.65 21.63
C VAL A 59 -73.83 -32.10 21.73
N SER A 60 -73.49 -32.77 22.85
CA SER A 60 -74.03 -33.99 23.53
C SER A 60 -73.22 -35.28 23.31
N ASP A 61 -72.91 -36.18 24.25
CA ASP A 61 -73.35 -36.57 25.61
C ASP A 61 -72.15 -37.32 26.26
N TYR A 62 -71.71 -37.11 27.52
CA TYR A 62 -72.27 -37.49 28.84
C TYR A 62 -72.78 -38.94 29.01
N ASP A 63 -72.33 -39.53 30.12
CA ASP A 63 -73.00 -40.54 30.95
C ASP A 63 -73.54 -41.83 30.32
N SER A 64 -72.92 -42.94 30.69
CA SER A 64 -73.60 -44.18 31.13
C SER A 64 -72.58 -45.31 31.20
N GLN A 65 -72.04 -45.64 32.39
CA GLN A 65 -71.67 -47.02 32.84
C GLN A 65 -71.34 -47.06 34.36
N PHE A 66 -72.08 -46.31 35.19
CA PHE A 66 -72.06 -46.46 36.66
C PHE A 66 -73.05 -47.53 37.17
N ASP A 67 -73.66 -48.30 36.25
CA ASP A 67 -74.62 -49.38 36.52
C ASP A 67 -74.00 -50.71 36.99
N LYS A 68 -72.95 -50.70 37.82
CA LYS A 68 -72.26 -51.94 38.23
C LYS A 68 -72.10 -52.22 39.73
N LEU A 69 -72.89 -51.59 40.61
CA LEU A 69 -72.83 -51.88 42.06
C LEU A 69 -74.17 -52.23 42.72
N GLN A 70 -75.08 -52.87 41.97
CA GLN A 70 -76.34 -53.43 42.47
C GLN A 70 -76.32 -54.97 42.68
N ASP A 71 -75.17 -55.60 42.97
CA ASP A 71 -75.13 -57.08 43.04
C ASP A 71 -74.51 -57.72 44.29
N LEU A 72 -74.53 -57.02 45.43
CA LEU A 72 -74.56 -57.70 46.74
C LEU A 72 -75.96 -57.64 47.35
N GLN A 73 -76.91 -58.08 46.53
CA GLN A 73 -78.18 -58.61 46.98
C GLN A 73 -77.98 -59.88 47.81
N LYS A 74 -78.89 -60.02 48.79
CA LYS A 74 -79.39 -61.24 49.42
C LYS A 74 -78.61 -61.76 50.64
N LYS A 75 -79.01 -61.24 51.80
CA LYS A 75 -79.09 -61.99 53.06
C LYS A 75 -79.83 -63.32 52.83
N PRO A 76 -79.23 -64.47 53.13
CA PRO A 76 -79.95 -65.72 53.29
C PRO A 76 -80.56 -65.76 54.70
N ASP A 77 -81.83 -66.09 54.73
CA ASP A 77 -82.54 -66.65 55.85
C ASP A 77 -81.89 -67.96 56.31
N GLY A 78 -81.46 -67.96 57.57
CA GLY A 78 -81.24 -69.17 58.36
C GLY A 78 -79.79 -69.57 58.61
N SER A 79 -79.37 -69.44 59.86
CA SER A 79 -78.25 -70.18 60.50
C SER A 79 -76.81 -69.71 60.23
N GLY A 80 -76.56 -68.43 60.49
CA GLY A 80 -75.24 -67.89 60.80
C GLY A 80 -75.42 -66.51 61.43
N SER A 81 -75.55 -66.44 62.75
CA SER A 81 -75.87 -65.21 63.46
C SER A 81 -74.74 -64.18 63.31
N ASN A 82 -74.94 -63.15 62.46
CA ASN A 82 -74.11 -61.95 62.41
C ASN A 82 -74.24 -61.07 63.67
N ASP A 83 -74.90 -61.56 64.72
CA ASP A 83 -75.13 -60.82 65.95
C ASP A 83 -73.83 -60.49 66.71
N SER A 84 -72.73 -61.19 66.41
CA SER A 84 -71.39 -61.00 67.01
C SER A 84 -70.39 -60.31 66.05
N ILE A 85 -70.81 -59.31 65.27
CA ILE A 85 -69.93 -58.47 64.43
C ILE A 85 -70.18 -56.99 64.72
N ALA A 86 -69.11 -56.20 64.84
CA ALA A 86 -69.14 -54.74 65.05
C ALA A 86 -68.16 -54.07 64.07
N GLU A 87 -68.65 -53.47 62.99
CA GLU A 87 -67.78 -52.93 61.92
C GLU A 87 -68.42 -51.77 61.13
N ILE A 88 -67.65 -50.71 60.86
CA ILE A 88 -68.06 -49.64 59.92
C ILE A 88 -67.70 -50.10 58.50
N ILE A 89 -68.69 -50.14 57.61
CA ILE A 89 -68.55 -50.55 56.21
C ILE A 89 -68.25 -49.36 55.31
N SER A 90 -68.89 -48.22 55.57
CA SER A 90 -68.63 -46.99 54.84
C SER A 90 -68.81 -45.78 55.74
N PHE A 91 -68.04 -44.73 55.44
CA PHE A 91 -68.05 -43.49 56.20
C PHE A 91 -67.85 -42.33 55.22
N LYS A 92 -68.74 -41.36 55.23
CA LYS A 92 -68.59 -40.13 54.46
C LYS A 92 -68.80 -38.91 55.35
N VAL A 93 -68.10 -37.84 55.01
CA VAL A 93 -68.31 -36.52 55.61
C VAL A 93 -68.50 -35.51 54.49
N ASP A 94 -69.63 -34.80 54.52
CA ASP A 94 -70.00 -33.81 53.51
C ASP A 94 -69.95 -34.37 52.07
N GLY A 95 -70.49 -35.59 51.91
CA GLY A 95 -70.45 -36.32 50.64
C GLY A 95 -69.08 -36.87 50.23
N THR A 96 -67.99 -36.52 50.91
CA THR A 96 -66.64 -37.01 50.62
C THR A 96 -66.39 -38.37 51.27
N ASN A 97 -65.96 -39.36 50.48
CA ASN A 97 -65.70 -40.71 50.98
C ASN A 97 -64.47 -40.75 51.90
N GLY A 98 -64.63 -41.33 53.08
CA GLY A 98 -63.53 -41.67 53.97
C GLY A 98 -62.85 -42.96 53.56
N LEU A 99 -61.52 -42.96 53.58
CA LEU A 99 -60.71 -44.16 53.40
C LEU A 99 -60.61 -44.89 54.74
N ILE A 100 -61.26 -46.06 54.84
CA ILE A 100 -61.23 -46.91 56.03
C ILE A 100 -60.02 -47.85 55.93
N GLN A 101 -59.12 -47.76 56.90
CA GLN A 101 -57.96 -48.64 57.09
C GLN A 101 -58.01 -49.19 58.51
N GLU A 102 -58.49 -50.42 58.64
CA GLU A 102 -58.78 -51.07 59.92
C GLU A 102 -59.70 -50.19 60.78
N GLN A 103 -59.21 -49.69 61.93
CA GLN A 103 -59.94 -48.81 62.84
C GLN A 103 -59.64 -47.32 62.64
N ASN A 104 -58.90 -46.94 61.58
CA ASN A 104 -58.66 -45.52 61.27
C ASN A 104 -59.36 -45.15 59.96
N ILE A 105 -60.02 -44.00 59.94
CA ILE A 105 -60.72 -43.47 58.77
C ILE A 105 -60.13 -42.11 58.44
N PHE A 106 -59.67 -41.93 57.20
CA PHE A 106 -59.08 -40.67 56.75
C PHE A 106 -59.97 -40.02 55.70
N VAL A 107 -60.32 -38.74 55.91
CA VAL A 107 -61.10 -37.95 54.96
C VAL A 107 -60.28 -36.72 54.54
N ILE A 108 -60.13 -36.49 53.24
CA ILE A 108 -59.46 -35.30 52.71
C ILE A 108 -60.51 -34.40 52.06
N LEU A 109 -60.79 -33.26 52.69
CA LEU A 109 -61.72 -32.26 52.18
C LEU A 109 -60.98 -31.22 51.31
N PRO A 110 -61.68 -30.51 50.40
CA PRO A 110 -61.11 -29.37 49.68
C PRO A 110 -60.56 -28.30 50.64
N TYR A 111 -59.49 -27.60 50.25
CA TYR A 111 -58.90 -26.55 51.08
C TYR A 111 -59.92 -25.44 51.37
N GLY A 112 -60.19 -25.20 52.65
CA GLY A 112 -61.08 -24.13 53.11
C GLY A 112 -62.54 -24.53 53.38
N THR A 113 -62.90 -25.82 53.34
CA THR A 113 -64.26 -26.28 53.77
C THR A 113 -64.54 -25.88 55.22
N ASN A 114 -65.79 -25.55 55.58
CA ASN A 114 -66.16 -25.29 56.99
C ASN A 114 -66.36 -26.62 57.73
N LEU A 115 -65.76 -26.82 58.91
CA LEU A 115 -65.76 -28.12 59.62
C LEU A 115 -66.86 -28.27 60.69
N ASP A 116 -67.68 -27.23 60.87
CA ASP A 116 -68.78 -27.24 61.85
C ASP A 116 -70.04 -27.89 61.24
N ASN A 117 -70.68 -28.79 62.00
CA ASN A 117 -71.91 -29.52 61.68
C ASN A 117 -71.91 -30.20 60.30
N LEU A 118 -70.81 -30.86 59.95
CA LEU A 118 -70.72 -31.56 58.67
C LEU A 118 -71.64 -32.79 58.67
N PRO A 119 -72.43 -33.02 57.60
CA PRO A 119 -73.27 -34.21 57.50
C PRO A 119 -72.40 -35.45 57.38
N VAL A 120 -72.67 -36.43 58.24
CA VAL A 120 -71.93 -37.69 58.31
C VAL A 120 -72.88 -38.83 57.94
N GLU A 121 -72.49 -39.58 56.92
CA GLU A 121 -73.18 -40.81 56.51
C GLU A 121 -72.33 -42.00 56.95
N ILE A 122 -72.87 -42.84 57.84
CA ILE A 122 -72.19 -44.04 58.35
C ILE A 122 -73.05 -45.25 58.06
N ASP A 123 -72.47 -46.24 57.39
CA ASP A 123 -73.07 -47.57 57.24
C ASP A 123 -72.24 -48.59 58.03
N ALA A 124 -72.86 -49.35 58.92
CA ALA A 124 -72.18 -50.24 59.86
C ALA A 124 -73.00 -51.50 60.19
N ILE A 125 -72.29 -52.59 60.49
CA ILE A 125 -72.87 -53.81 61.08
C ILE A 125 -72.72 -53.68 62.61
N GLY A 126 -73.79 -53.24 63.28
CA GLY A 126 -73.82 -52.94 64.71
C GLY A 126 -74.47 -51.60 65.01
N VAL A 127 -74.48 -51.20 66.28
CA VAL A 127 -74.98 -49.89 66.73
C VAL A 127 -73.81 -48.93 66.89
N VAL A 128 -73.85 -47.78 66.20
CA VAL A 128 -72.80 -46.75 66.21
C VAL A 128 -73.10 -45.67 67.26
N ASN A 129 -72.08 -45.16 67.93
CA ASN A 129 -72.16 -44.01 68.84
C ASN A 129 -70.94 -43.10 68.66
N PRO A 130 -71.09 -41.77 68.48
CA PRO A 130 -72.36 -41.04 68.30
C PRO A 130 -73.11 -41.48 67.04
N ASN A 131 -74.45 -41.47 67.12
CA ASN A 131 -75.35 -41.78 66.00
C ASN A 131 -75.95 -40.51 65.38
N ASP A 132 -75.24 -39.40 65.49
CA ASP A 132 -75.71 -38.11 65.00
C ASP A 132 -75.41 -37.99 63.50
N SER A 133 -76.38 -37.47 62.74
CA SER A 133 -76.26 -37.28 61.29
C SER A 133 -75.37 -36.11 60.90
N GLU A 134 -75.05 -35.22 61.84
CA GLU A 134 -74.17 -34.06 61.64
C GLU A 134 -73.22 -33.94 62.83
N ILE A 135 -71.92 -33.79 62.56
CA ILE A 135 -70.88 -33.84 63.60
C ILE A 135 -69.79 -32.80 63.33
N ASP A 136 -69.38 -32.10 64.38
CA ASP A 136 -68.23 -31.21 64.35
C ASP A 136 -66.91 -31.99 64.32
N PHE A 137 -66.05 -31.62 63.37
CA PHE A 137 -64.69 -32.11 63.28
C PHE A 137 -63.66 -31.00 63.52
N VAL A 138 -62.51 -31.39 64.04
CA VAL A 138 -61.35 -30.50 64.16
C VAL A 138 -60.24 -31.07 63.29
N LEU A 139 -59.67 -30.23 62.40
CA LEU A 139 -58.65 -30.64 61.44
C LEU A 139 -57.46 -31.32 62.13
N ASN A 140 -56.95 -32.41 61.54
CA ASN A 140 -55.88 -33.27 62.06
C ASN A 140 -56.15 -33.90 63.45
N SER A 141 -57.34 -33.73 64.01
CA SER A 141 -57.72 -34.35 65.28
C SER A 141 -58.44 -35.68 65.04
N LYS A 142 -58.40 -36.55 66.04
CA LYS A 142 -59.09 -37.83 66.02
C LYS A 142 -60.46 -37.70 66.66
N LYS A 143 -61.52 -37.95 65.89
CA LYS A 143 -62.88 -38.14 66.42
C LYS A 143 -63.18 -39.64 66.47
N ILE A 144 -63.65 -40.13 67.62
CA ILE A 144 -63.89 -41.57 67.81
C ILE A 144 -65.37 -41.91 67.65
N PHE A 145 -65.63 -42.95 66.84
CA PHE A 145 -66.92 -43.58 66.64
C PHE A 145 -66.85 -45.02 67.10
N THR A 146 -67.72 -45.41 68.02
CA THR A 146 -67.73 -46.75 68.57
C THR A 146 -68.87 -47.55 67.98
N VAL A 147 -68.57 -48.71 67.41
CA VAL A 147 -69.57 -49.67 66.93
C VAL A 147 -69.65 -50.84 67.90
N THR A 148 -70.86 -51.17 68.33
CA THR A 148 -71.14 -52.31 69.22
C THR A 148 -71.95 -53.36 68.47
N SER A 149 -71.59 -54.64 68.59
CA SER A 149 -72.32 -55.75 67.96
C SER A 149 -73.73 -55.86 68.52
N ILE A 150 -74.66 -56.42 67.76
CA ILE A 150 -76.08 -56.48 68.14
C ILE A 150 -76.29 -57.31 69.42
N ASP A 151 -75.48 -58.35 69.64
CA ASP A 151 -75.48 -59.13 70.89
C ASP A 151 -74.75 -58.46 72.07
N ASN A 152 -74.22 -57.24 71.87
CA ASN A 152 -73.42 -56.46 72.82
C ASN A 152 -72.12 -57.12 73.31
N LYS A 153 -71.60 -58.14 72.62
CA LYS A 153 -70.39 -58.83 73.05
C LYS A 153 -69.09 -58.26 72.49
N ILE A 154 -69.14 -57.56 71.37
CA ILE A 154 -67.95 -56.99 70.71
C ILE A 154 -68.17 -55.51 70.51
N GLN A 155 -67.15 -54.72 70.84
CA GLN A 155 -67.13 -53.27 70.62
C GLN A 155 -65.82 -52.90 69.92
N LYS A 156 -65.90 -52.04 68.89
CA LYS A 156 -64.73 -51.53 68.16
C LYS A 156 -64.83 -50.01 68.03
N ASP A 157 -63.73 -49.33 68.32
CA ASP A 157 -63.59 -47.89 68.15
C ASP A 157 -62.92 -47.59 66.80
N TYR A 158 -63.47 -46.64 66.06
CA TYR A 158 -62.94 -46.12 64.81
C TYR A 158 -62.54 -44.66 64.99
N SER A 159 -61.29 -44.34 64.69
CA SER A 159 -60.74 -42.99 64.75
C SER A 159 -60.81 -42.33 63.37
N VAL A 160 -61.62 -41.29 63.23
CA VAL A 160 -61.75 -40.49 62.02
C VAL A 160 -60.85 -39.25 62.11
N VAL A 161 -60.04 -39.00 61.08
CA VAL A 161 -59.20 -37.80 60.94
C VAL A 161 -59.52 -37.09 59.63
N ILE A 162 -59.70 -35.77 59.70
CA ILE A 162 -59.98 -34.91 58.54
C ILE A 162 -58.78 -34.01 58.24
N ASN A 163 -58.37 -33.95 56.97
CA ASN A 163 -57.30 -33.08 56.44
C ASN A 163 -57.78 -32.29 55.21
N TYR A 164 -57.05 -31.24 54.80
CA TYR A 164 -57.27 -30.54 53.52
C TYR A 164 -56.29 -30.96 52.42
N SER A 165 -56.68 -30.74 51.16
CA SER A 165 -55.76 -30.72 50.01
C SER A 165 -54.87 -29.45 49.97
N PRO A 166 -53.64 -29.46 49.39
CA PRO A 166 -52.80 -28.26 49.27
C PRO A 166 -53.26 -27.25 48.18
N PRO A 167 -52.86 -25.95 48.25
CA PRO A 167 -53.20 -24.92 47.26
C PRO A 167 -52.30 -24.92 46.00
N VAL A 168 -52.82 -24.42 44.86
CA VAL A 168 -52.15 -24.33 43.53
C VAL A 168 -51.56 -22.92 43.30
N ASP A 169 -50.43 -22.82 42.59
CA ASP A 169 -49.73 -21.57 42.20
C ASP A 169 -49.72 -21.49 40.67
N GLU A 170 -50.23 -20.37 40.12
CA GLU A 170 -50.41 -20.12 38.69
C GLU A 170 -49.68 -18.85 38.21
N ASP A 171 -48.94 -18.15 39.08
CA ASP A 171 -48.30 -16.88 38.74
C ASP A 171 -46.94 -17.10 38.02
N PRO A 172 -46.63 -16.35 36.95
CA PRO A 172 -45.34 -16.44 36.26
C PRO A 172 -44.23 -15.63 36.97
N PRO A 173 -42.94 -15.98 36.78
CA PRO A 173 -41.82 -15.20 37.29
C PRO A 173 -41.79 -13.74 36.79
N VAL A 174 -41.40 -12.82 37.67
CA VAL A 174 -41.25 -11.39 37.35
C VAL A 174 -39.77 -11.00 37.24
N VAL A 175 -39.37 -10.51 36.07
CA VAL A 175 -37.99 -10.08 35.75
C VAL A 175 -37.84 -8.56 35.92
N ASN A 176 -36.80 -8.12 36.62
CA ASN A 176 -36.47 -6.71 36.84
C ASN A 176 -35.05 -6.41 36.33
N LEU A 177 -34.93 -5.53 35.33
CA LEU A 177 -33.64 -5.10 34.77
C LEU A 177 -32.91 -4.14 35.73
N ILE A 178 -31.59 -4.27 35.81
CA ILE A 178 -30.73 -3.40 36.63
C ILE A 178 -29.74 -2.64 35.74
N SER A 179 -29.08 -3.33 34.82
CA SER A 179 -28.09 -2.75 33.90
C SER A 179 -27.99 -3.58 32.60
N PRO A 180 -27.83 -2.97 31.41
CA PRO A 180 -27.97 -1.54 31.16
C PRO A 180 -29.42 -1.09 31.36
N THR A 181 -29.63 0.18 31.66
CA THR A 181 -30.95 0.79 31.70
C THR A 181 -31.57 0.88 30.29
N TYR A 182 -32.88 1.07 30.22
CA TYR A 182 -33.58 1.14 28.93
C TYR A 182 -33.04 2.31 28.09
N ASP A 183 -32.58 2.01 26.88
CA ASP A 183 -31.94 2.96 25.96
C ASP A 183 -30.66 3.62 26.49
N GLU A 184 -29.94 2.95 27.39
CA GLU A 184 -28.64 3.43 27.89
C GLU A 184 -27.60 3.53 26.76
N LYS A 185 -26.78 4.58 26.82
CA LYS A 185 -25.61 4.75 25.95
C LYS A 185 -24.37 4.21 26.65
N ILE A 186 -23.74 3.22 26.04
CA ILE A 186 -22.60 2.50 26.59
C ILE A 186 -21.36 2.83 25.78
N TYR A 187 -20.31 3.30 26.45
CA TYR A 187 -19.11 3.86 25.84
C TYR A 187 -17.86 2.96 25.96
N GLU A 188 -18.00 1.80 26.58
CA GLU A 188 -16.92 0.84 26.83
C GLU A 188 -17.11 -0.41 25.95
N GLU A 189 -16.02 -1.01 25.44
CA GLU A 189 -16.08 -2.24 24.61
C GLU A 189 -16.66 -3.45 25.37
N ASN A 190 -16.63 -3.40 26.69
CA ASN A 190 -17.09 -4.45 27.59
C ASN A 190 -17.93 -3.82 28.69
N PHE A 191 -19.19 -4.23 28.82
CA PHE A 191 -20.06 -3.74 29.87
C PHE A 191 -20.74 -4.89 30.62
N ILE A 192 -21.46 -4.53 31.68
CA ILE A 192 -22.11 -5.46 32.59
C ILE A 192 -23.61 -5.51 32.27
N PHE A 193 -24.11 -6.72 32.03
CA PHE A 193 -25.54 -6.99 32.00
C PHE A 193 -25.98 -7.63 33.32
N GLU A 194 -26.96 -7.03 33.99
CA GLU A 194 -27.43 -7.44 35.31
C GLU A 194 -28.96 -7.30 35.43
N PHE A 195 -29.60 -8.33 35.99
CA PHE A 195 -31.04 -8.33 36.29
C PHE A 195 -31.33 -9.17 37.55
N SER A 196 -32.53 -9.03 38.11
CA SER A 196 -33.07 -9.91 39.15
C SER A 196 -34.40 -10.53 38.72
N VAL A 197 -34.75 -11.67 39.31
CA VAL A 197 -36.01 -12.37 39.02
C VAL A 197 -36.66 -12.82 40.33
N ASN A 198 -37.95 -12.57 40.47
CA ASN A 198 -38.75 -12.88 41.66
C ASN A 198 -39.93 -13.76 41.28
N ASP A 199 -40.16 -14.81 42.07
CA ASP A 199 -41.32 -15.69 41.97
C ASP A 199 -41.64 -16.34 43.33
N ASN A 200 -42.89 -16.79 43.51
CA ASN A 200 -43.37 -17.55 44.66
C ASN A 200 -43.01 -19.05 44.57
N SER A 201 -42.57 -19.49 43.39
CA SER A 201 -42.00 -20.81 43.14
C SER A 201 -40.50 -20.75 42.82
N SER A 202 -39.84 -21.91 42.76
CA SER A 202 -38.42 -21.99 42.38
C SER A 202 -38.23 -21.81 40.86
N ILE A 203 -37.20 -21.07 40.44
CA ILE A 203 -36.99 -20.70 39.03
C ILE A 203 -36.06 -21.73 38.35
N ASN A 204 -36.58 -22.42 37.33
CA ASN A 204 -35.84 -23.47 36.63
C ASN A 204 -34.72 -22.90 35.76
N ASN A 205 -35.02 -21.90 34.94
CA ASN A 205 -34.03 -21.23 34.10
C ASN A 205 -34.44 -19.81 33.71
N CYS A 206 -33.43 -19.00 33.36
CA CYS A 206 -33.58 -17.72 32.68
C CYS A 206 -32.62 -17.64 31.50
N LYS A 207 -33.06 -17.06 30.39
CA LYS A 207 -32.27 -16.88 29.17
C LYS A 207 -32.09 -15.40 28.86
N LEU A 208 -30.86 -15.00 28.54
CA LEU A 208 -30.53 -13.71 27.94
C LEU A 208 -30.41 -13.90 26.42
N LEU A 209 -31.20 -13.11 25.69
CA LEU A 209 -31.16 -12.96 24.25
C LEU A 209 -30.44 -11.66 23.91
N LEU A 210 -29.51 -11.70 22.96
CA LEU A 210 -28.87 -10.51 22.38
C LEU A 210 -29.12 -10.52 20.86
N ASN A 211 -29.72 -9.45 20.34
CA ASN A 211 -30.13 -9.33 18.93
C ASN A 211 -30.95 -10.53 18.40
N SER A 212 -31.78 -11.10 19.28
CA SER A 212 -32.63 -12.30 19.06
C SER A 212 -31.93 -13.66 19.16
N ASP A 213 -30.61 -13.70 19.36
CA ASP A 213 -29.87 -14.95 19.57
C ASP A 213 -29.71 -15.26 21.06
N GLU A 214 -29.81 -16.53 21.45
CA GLU A 214 -29.54 -16.96 22.83
C GLU A 214 -28.07 -16.74 23.16
N TYR A 215 -27.80 -15.78 24.05
CA TYR A 215 -26.45 -15.42 24.45
C TYR A 215 -25.99 -16.19 25.68
N TYR A 216 -26.86 -16.31 26.70
CA TYR A 216 -26.53 -17.00 27.95
C TYR A 216 -27.76 -17.56 28.66
N THR A 217 -27.60 -18.67 29.37
CA THR A 217 -28.66 -19.33 30.15
C THR A 217 -28.22 -19.63 31.58
N TRP A 218 -29.01 -19.19 32.55
CA TRP A 218 -28.87 -19.52 33.97
C TRP A 218 -29.88 -20.60 34.36
N ASN A 219 -29.49 -21.55 35.20
CA ASN A 219 -30.34 -22.65 35.66
C ASN A 219 -30.41 -22.68 37.19
N ASN A 220 -31.52 -23.17 37.74
CA ASN A 220 -31.78 -23.34 39.18
C ASN A 220 -31.53 -22.07 40.00
N ILE A 221 -32.25 -21.00 39.64
CA ILE A 221 -32.06 -19.66 40.22
C ILE A 221 -32.93 -19.53 41.48
N SER A 222 -32.36 -18.97 42.55
CA SER A 222 -33.13 -18.62 43.74
C SER A 222 -33.84 -17.28 43.53
N SER A 223 -35.13 -17.22 43.86
CA SER A 223 -35.94 -16.00 43.81
C SER A 223 -35.24 -14.85 44.54
N GLY A 224 -35.16 -13.67 43.92
CA GLY A 224 -34.49 -12.47 44.45
C GLY A 224 -32.98 -12.40 44.22
N THR A 225 -32.35 -13.37 43.57
CA THR A 225 -30.89 -13.32 43.30
C THR A 225 -30.55 -12.60 42.00
N TYR A 226 -29.47 -11.81 42.04
CA TYR A 226 -28.93 -11.09 40.88
C TYR A 226 -28.20 -12.05 39.94
N GLN A 227 -28.52 -11.94 38.65
CA GLN A 227 -27.82 -12.64 37.57
C GLN A 227 -26.99 -11.64 36.78
N LYS A 228 -25.73 -11.99 36.50
CA LYS A 228 -24.74 -11.07 35.92
C LYS A 228 -23.94 -11.72 34.81
N VAL A 229 -23.74 -11.00 33.70
CA VAL A 229 -22.71 -11.27 32.69
C VAL A 229 -21.69 -10.12 32.72
N VAL A 230 -20.41 -10.47 32.79
CA VAL A 230 -19.29 -9.53 32.65
C VAL A 230 -18.67 -9.65 31.26
N ASN A 231 -18.14 -8.54 30.72
CA ASN A 231 -17.56 -8.48 29.39
C ASN A 231 -18.54 -8.90 28.28
N LEU A 232 -19.77 -8.41 28.35
CA LEU A 232 -20.74 -8.60 27.26
C LEU A 232 -20.26 -7.79 26.04
N LEU A 233 -20.05 -8.48 24.90
CA LEU A 233 -19.65 -7.85 23.64
C LEU A 233 -20.91 -7.38 22.89
N GLY A 234 -21.10 -6.07 22.78
CA GLY A 234 -22.11 -5.47 21.91
C GLY A 234 -21.53 -5.12 20.54
N TYR A 235 -22.40 -4.99 19.53
CA TYR A 235 -22.03 -4.46 18.21
C TYR A 235 -22.18 -2.93 18.20
N GLU A 236 -21.43 -2.22 17.36
CA GLU A 236 -21.60 -0.76 17.23
C GLU A 236 -23.04 -0.40 16.83
N GLY A 237 -23.63 0.58 17.51
CA GLY A 237 -25.01 1.02 17.30
C GLY A 237 -26.02 0.39 18.25
N THR A 238 -27.29 0.40 17.86
CA THR A 238 -28.39 -0.09 18.70
C THR A 238 -28.39 -1.62 18.77
N ASN A 239 -28.24 -2.15 19.98
CA ASN A 239 -28.38 -3.58 20.27
C ASN A 239 -29.69 -3.81 21.02
N MET A 240 -30.39 -4.89 20.68
CA MET A 240 -31.58 -5.33 21.41
C MET A 240 -31.23 -6.45 22.37
N TRP A 241 -31.82 -6.43 23.55
CA TRP A 241 -31.69 -7.50 24.52
C TRP A 241 -33.07 -8.00 24.96
N GLY A 242 -33.14 -9.24 25.43
CA GLY A 242 -34.35 -9.82 25.99
C GLY A 242 -34.05 -10.84 27.08
N VAL A 243 -34.89 -10.90 28.12
CA VAL A 243 -34.81 -11.89 29.18
C VAL A 243 -36.15 -12.60 29.32
N ILE A 244 -36.10 -13.93 29.37
CA ILE A 244 -37.26 -14.80 29.64
C ILE A 244 -36.90 -15.84 30.68
N CYS A 245 -37.78 -16.07 31.66
CA CYS A 245 -37.57 -17.00 32.76
C CYS A 245 -38.75 -17.98 32.88
N VAL A 246 -38.45 -19.22 33.27
CA VAL A 246 -39.46 -20.28 33.47
C VAL A 246 -39.32 -20.86 34.86
N ASP A 247 -40.43 -21.01 35.56
CA ASP A 247 -40.49 -21.57 36.90
C ASP A 247 -40.55 -23.11 36.94
N SER A 248 -40.53 -23.66 38.14
CA SER A 248 -40.63 -25.11 38.39
C SER A 248 -41.93 -25.77 37.95
N ARG A 249 -43.00 -24.99 37.77
CA ARG A 249 -44.32 -25.44 37.34
C ARG A 249 -44.61 -25.11 35.87
N ASN A 250 -43.60 -24.62 35.16
CA ASN A 250 -43.61 -24.29 33.75
C ASN A 250 -44.43 -23.02 33.40
N ASN A 251 -44.63 -22.13 34.37
CA ASN A 251 -45.10 -20.78 34.12
C ASN A 251 -43.93 -19.94 33.58
N SER A 252 -44.12 -19.32 32.42
CA SER A 252 -43.10 -18.48 31.78
C SER A 252 -43.39 -17.01 32.04
N SER A 253 -42.35 -16.24 32.36
CA SER A 253 -42.43 -14.79 32.34
C SER A 253 -42.79 -14.29 30.95
N GLU A 254 -43.39 -13.10 30.86
CA GLU A 254 -43.38 -12.35 29.61
C GLU A 254 -41.93 -12.01 29.22
N LEU A 255 -41.68 -11.83 27.91
CA LEU A 255 -40.37 -11.40 27.42
C LEU A 255 -40.14 -9.95 27.85
N VAL A 256 -39.22 -9.74 28.78
CA VAL A 256 -38.74 -8.39 29.12
C VAL A 256 -37.62 -8.06 28.16
N ASN A 257 -37.82 -7.10 27.28
CA ASN A 257 -36.83 -6.68 26.29
C ASN A 257 -36.57 -5.19 26.37
N GLY A 258 -35.50 -4.75 25.71
CA GLY A 258 -35.15 -3.35 25.57
C GLY A 258 -34.01 -3.17 24.59
N SER A 259 -33.53 -1.93 24.50
CA SER A 259 -32.37 -1.59 23.69
C SER A 259 -31.29 -0.90 24.52
N PHE A 260 -30.05 -0.97 24.06
CA PHE A 260 -28.96 -0.08 24.48
C PHE A 260 -28.16 0.28 23.24
N GLU A 261 -27.54 1.46 23.24
CA GLU A 261 -26.71 1.95 22.16
C GLU A 261 -25.24 1.81 22.56
N VAL A 262 -24.48 0.99 21.84
CA VAL A 262 -23.02 0.93 22.02
C VAL A 262 -22.42 1.95 21.09
N ILE A 263 -21.77 2.95 21.69
CA ILE A 263 -21.05 4.00 21.01
C ILE A 263 -19.58 3.75 21.30
N PHE A 264 -18.80 3.32 20.32
CA PHE A 264 -17.35 3.25 20.50
C PHE A 264 -16.81 4.69 20.57
N ASN A 265 -16.41 5.13 21.77
CA ASN A 265 -15.71 6.40 21.95
C ASN A 265 -14.34 6.34 21.27
N ASN A 266 -14.27 6.72 20.00
CA ASN A 266 -13.07 7.34 19.46
C ASN A 266 -13.24 8.88 19.48
N ASP A 267 -13.51 9.43 20.67
CA ASP A 267 -13.92 10.85 20.88
C ASP A 267 -12.78 11.88 20.76
N SER A 268 -11.57 11.45 20.40
CA SER A 268 -10.57 12.41 19.98
C SER A 268 -10.70 12.62 18.49
N ALA A 269 -11.30 13.75 18.08
CA ALA A 269 -11.20 14.23 16.71
C ALA A 269 -9.73 14.16 16.25
N GLN A 270 -9.48 13.48 15.14
CA GLN A 270 -8.14 13.16 14.66
C GLN A 270 -7.99 13.54 13.20
N VAL A 271 -6.89 14.21 12.88
CA VAL A 271 -6.48 14.43 11.50
C VAL A 271 -5.91 13.12 10.99
N VAL A 272 -6.60 12.48 10.05
CA VAL A 272 -6.11 11.25 9.40
C VAL A 272 -5.36 11.53 8.11
N PHE A 273 -5.65 12.67 7.49
CA PHE A 273 -4.93 13.12 6.32
C PHE A 273 -4.90 14.64 6.27
N LEU A 274 -3.74 15.20 5.92
CA LEU A 274 -3.60 16.62 5.67
C LEU A 274 -2.59 16.82 4.55
N SER A 275 -2.96 17.66 3.58
CA SER A 275 -2.07 18.08 2.51
C SER A 275 -2.15 19.58 2.25
N ILE A 276 -1.00 20.17 1.90
CA ILE A 276 -0.88 21.55 1.46
C ILE A 276 -0.21 21.56 0.08
N GLY A 277 -0.82 22.21 -0.90
CA GLY A 277 -0.28 22.28 -2.26
C GLY A 277 -0.13 20.93 -2.97
N GLY A 278 -0.83 19.88 -2.50
CA GLY A 278 -0.72 18.51 -2.99
C GLY A 278 0.31 17.63 -2.25
N TYR A 279 1.01 18.16 -1.25
CA TYR A 279 2.01 17.41 -0.46
C TYR A 279 1.43 16.99 0.88
N GLY A 280 1.54 15.70 1.21
CA GLY A 280 1.07 15.13 2.48
C GLY A 280 1.95 15.54 3.67
N GLY A 281 1.33 15.65 4.85
CA GLY A 281 2.00 15.97 6.10
C GLY A 281 2.34 14.73 6.92
N ASN A 282 3.47 14.78 7.64
CA ASN A 282 3.76 13.79 8.67
C ASN A 282 3.02 14.18 9.95
N ILE A 283 2.12 13.31 10.42
CA ILE A 283 1.24 13.55 11.56
C ILE A 283 1.92 13.01 12.82
N GLN A 284 2.25 13.90 13.75
CA GLN A 284 2.80 13.56 15.05
C GLN A 284 2.00 14.26 16.16
N ASN A 285 1.14 13.49 16.83
CA ASN A 285 0.31 13.95 17.94
C ASN A 285 -0.53 15.20 17.57
N ASP A 286 -0.21 16.36 18.16
CA ASP A 286 -0.88 17.66 17.97
C ASP A 286 -0.19 18.55 16.92
N SER A 287 0.72 18.00 16.12
CA SER A 287 1.44 18.76 15.10
C SER A 287 1.56 18.01 13.78
N VAL A 288 1.45 18.75 12.68
CA VAL A 288 1.80 18.28 11.34
C VAL A 288 2.91 19.14 10.79
N GLN A 289 3.96 18.46 10.36
CA GLN A 289 5.03 19.07 9.58
C GLN A 289 4.79 18.73 8.11
N ILE A 290 4.58 19.75 7.28
CA ILE A 290 4.54 19.60 5.83
C ILE A 290 5.80 20.23 5.27
N THR A 291 6.52 19.43 4.50
CA THR A 291 7.74 19.88 3.84
C THR A 291 7.44 20.09 2.37
N LEU A 292 7.40 21.35 1.95
CA LEU A 292 7.20 21.74 0.56
C LEU A 292 8.56 21.83 -0.17
N PRO A 293 8.60 21.71 -1.50
CA PRO A 293 9.78 22.07 -2.28
C PRO A 293 10.18 23.54 -2.03
N GLY A 294 11.49 23.80 -1.98
CA GLY A 294 12.00 25.18 -1.92
C GLY A 294 11.49 26.02 -3.09
N GLY A 295 11.02 27.23 -2.83
CA GLY A 295 10.47 28.14 -3.84
C GLY A 295 8.97 27.97 -4.13
N THR A 296 8.27 27.00 -3.50
CA THR A 296 6.80 26.95 -3.56
C THR A 296 6.21 28.23 -2.96
N SER A 297 5.40 28.95 -3.75
CA SER A 297 4.67 30.12 -3.27
C SER A 297 3.78 29.73 -2.09
N LEU A 298 4.01 30.33 -0.92
CA LEU A 298 3.22 30.04 0.28
C LEU A 298 1.89 30.81 0.33
N GLN A 299 1.51 31.47 -0.76
CA GLN A 299 0.25 32.20 -0.88
C GLN A 299 -0.82 31.32 -1.50
N ASP A 300 -2.00 31.28 -0.88
CA ASP A 300 -3.23 30.71 -1.43
C ASP A 300 -3.10 29.24 -1.89
N LEU A 301 -2.39 28.43 -1.10
CA LEU A 301 -2.15 27.02 -1.38
C LEU A 301 -3.41 26.18 -1.16
N PRO A 302 -3.72 25.21 -2.04
CA PRO A 302 -4.75 24.21 -1.79
C PRO A 302 -4.53 23.53 -0.43
N PHE A 303 -5.55 23.51 0.41
CA PHE A 303 -5.52 22.87 1.72
C PHE A 303 -6.59 21.79 1.75
N ASN A 304 -6.17 20.53 1.84
CA ASN A 304 -7.08 19.40 2.00
C ASN A 304 -6.79 18.74 3.33
N VAL A 305 -7.83 18.56 4.12
CA VAL A 305 -7.75 17.93 5.43
C VAL A 305 -8.92 16.97 5.57
N VAL A 306 -8.65 15.77 6.05
CA VAL A 306 -9.64 14.77 6.41
C VAL A 306 -9.50 14.55 7.91
N VAL A 307 -10.60 14.76 8.61
CA VAL A 307 -10.74 14.57 10.04
C VAL A 307 -11.70 13.42 10.25
N GLU A 308 -11.35 12.49 11.13
CA GLU A 308 -12.26 11.49 11.66
C GLU A 308 -12.82 11.97 13.00
N ASN A 309 -14.11 11.68 13.23
CA ASN A 309 -14.86 11.96 14.45
C ASN A 309 -14.83 13.44 14.88
N GLY A 310 -14.80 14.35 13.90
CA GLY A 310 -14.79 15.78 14.16
C GLY A 310 -14.62 16.65 12.92
N THR A 311 -14.53 17.94 13.20
CA THR A 311 -14.22 18.97 12.21
C THR A 311 -12.98 19.75 12.63
N ILE A 312 -12.41 20.52 11.70
CA ILE A 312 -11.28 21.41 11.96
C ILE A 312 -11.67 22.86 11.67
N SER A 313 -11.18 23.80 12.47
CA SER A 313 -11.43 25.23 12.30
C SER A 313 -10.12 26.04 12.39
N PRO A 314 -9.83 26.94 11.45
CA PRO A 314 -10.60 27.23 10.24
C PRO A 314 -10.44 26.14 9.17
N ASN A 315 -11.53 25.79 8.47
CA ASN A 315 -11.49 24.90 7.30
C ASN A 315 -11.72 25.70 6.01
N ASN A 316 -10.63 26.04 5.34
CA ASN A 316 -10.65 26.75 4.05
C ASN A 316 -10.01 25.88 2.98
N SER A 317 -10.59 25.86 1.77
CA SER A 317 -10.04 25.13 0.61
C SER A 317 -8.69 25.67 0.15
N ARG A 318 -8.36 26.91 0.51
CA ARG A 318 -7.07 27.55 0.25
C ARG A 318 -6.58 28.38 1.42
N MET A 319 -5.28 28.38 1.66
CA MET A 319 -4.64 29.11 2.75
C MET A 319 -3.23 29.57 2.44
N SER A 320 -2.85 30.70 3.02
CA SER A 320 -1.46 31.15 3.07
C SER A 320 -0.75 30.68 4.34
N PHE A 321 0.56 30.42 4.21
CA PHE A 321 1.45 29.96 5.27
C PHE A 321 2.70 30.83 5.35
N SER A 322 3.38 30.80 6.49
CA SER A 322 4.70 31.40 6.69
C SER A 322 5.68 30.30 7.05
N LEU A 323 6.86 30.32 6.43
CA LEU A 323 7.86 29.27 6.58
C LEU A 323 8.32 29.13 8.04
N GLY A 324 8.29 27.91 8.56
CA GLY A 324 8.71 27.61 9.94
C GLY A 324 7.82 28.22 11.03
N VAL A 325 6.71 28.87 10.66
CA VAL A 325 5.75 29.46 11.60
C VAL A 325 4.55 28.52 11.70
N PRO A 326 4.30 27.91 12.86
CA PRO A 326 3.13 27.07 13.07
C PRO A 326 1.84 27.86 12.87
N LYS A 327 0.93 27.34 12.05
CA LYS A 327 -0.43 27.83 11.91
C LYS A 327 -1.36 26.93 12.73
N ASN A 328 -2.10 27.52 13.65
CA ASN A 328 -2.93 26.76 14.59
C ASN A 328 -4.35 26.56 14.07
N PHE A 329 -4.89 25.39 14.36
CA PHE A 329 -6.24 24.95 14.07
C PHE A 329 -6.84 24.34 15.33
N THR A 330 -8.16 24.35 15.42
CA THR A 330 -8.90 23.68 16.49
C THR A 330 -9.63 22.49 15.89
N LEU A 331 -9.35 21.30 16.39
CA LEU A 331 -10.17 20.12 16.15
C LEU A 331 -11.33 20.14 17.14
N ILE A 332 -12.53 19.94 16.63
CA ILE A 332 -13.78 19.94 17.38
C ILE A 332 -14.41 18.57 17.16
N SER A 333 -14.64 17.81 18.22
CA SER A 333 -15.33 16.51 18.11
C SER A 333 -16.75 16.70 17.57
N ASP A 334 -17.29 15.69 16.89
CA ASP A 334 -18.61 15.77 16.27
C ASP A 334 -19.75 15.98 17.30
N ASP A 335 -19.53 15.59 18.55
CA ASP A 335 -20.42 15.82 19.69
C ASP A 335 -20.20 17.20 20.37
N TYR A 336 -19.24 17.98 19.91
CA TYR A 336 -18.83 19.30 20.41
C TYR A 336 -18.33 19.33 21.86
N THR A 337 -18.06 18.18 22.49
CA THR A 337 -17.64 18.11 23.89
C THR A 337 -16.13 18.29 24.07
N GLN A 338 -15.33 17.99 23.03
CA GLN A 338 -13.87 18.11 23.06
C GLN A 338 -13.37 19.11 22.01
N GLN A 339 -12.43 19.94 22.44
CA GLN A 339 -11.66 20.82 21.56
C GLN A 339 -10.18 20.69 21.87
N ARG A 340 -9.38 20.43 20.83
CA ARG A 340 -7.92 20.37 20.94
C ARG A 340 -7.26 21.23 19.88
N ASN A 341 -6.14 21.85 20.25
CA ASN A 341 -5.35 22.63 19.33
C ASN A 341 -4.39 21.74 18.57
N PHE A 342 -4.30 22.00 17.27
CA PHE A 342 -3.46 21.27 16.34
C PHE A 342 -2.68 22.29 15.51
N SER A 343 -1.38 22.08 15.36
CA SER A 343 -0.50 23.03 14.66
C SER A 343 0.03 22.45 13.36
N VAL A 344 -0.04 23.22 12.28
CA VAL A 344 0.57 22.84 11.00
C VAL A 344 1.74 23.78 10.75
N THR A 345 2.94 23.23 10.66
CA THR A 345 4.12 23.99 10.25
C THR A 345 4.50 23.59 8.84
N VAL A 346 4.65 24.60 7.99
CA VAL A 346 5.17 24.41 6.65
C VAL A 346 6.65 24.73 6.68
N ASN A 347 7.47 23.75 6.37
CA ASN A 347 8.89 23.91 6.12
C ASN A 347 9.14 23.73 4.63
N TYR A 348 10.31 24.18 4.19
CA TYR A 348 10.91 23.69 2.97
C TYR A 348 11.78 22.50 3.35
N LEU A 349 12.09 21.64 2.37
CA LEU A 349 13.12 20.61 2.53
C LEU A 349 14.33 21.21 3.27
N PRO A 350 14.85 20.56 4.34
CA PRO A 350 16.08 21.01 4.98
C PRO A 350 17.16 21.04 3.89
N GLY A 351 17.62 22.24 3.56
CA GLY A 351 18.30 22.48 2.28
C GLY A 351 17.41 23.15 1.23
N GLY A 352 16.63 24.17 1.62
CA GLY A 352 15.96 25.13 0.73
C GLY A 352 16.90 25.96 -0.17
N VAL A 353 18.12 25.46 -0.38
CA VAL A 353 18.98 25.63 -1.54
C VAL A 353 19.54 24.23 -1.83
N LEU A 354 18.92 23.50 -2.75
CA LEU A 354 19.40 22.19 -3.22
C LEU A 354 20.54 22.46 -4.21
N GLY A 355 21.67 23.01 -3.72
CA GLY A 355 22.70 23.62 -4.57
C GLY A 355 22.12 24.72 -5.48
N ASP A 356 22.89 25.18 -6.46
CA ASP A 356 22.53 26.21 -7.45
C ASP A 356 21.30 25.88 -8.35
N TYR A 357 20.47 24.89 -8.01
CA TYR A 357 19.38 24.38 -8.84
C TYR A 357 18.03 25.08 -8.62
N THR A 358 17.44 25.52 -9.72
CA THR A 358 16.01 25.89 -9.79
C THR A 358 15.18 24.63 -9.99
N ILE A 359 14.27 24.36 -9.06
CA ILE A 359 13.39 23.19 -9.14
C ILE A 359 12.31 23.40 -10.19
N ILE A 360 12.06 22.36 -10.97
CA ILE A 360 11.04 22.32 -12.01
C ILE A 360 9.98 21.30 -11.60
N SER A 361 8.75 21.76 -11.37
CA SER A 361 7.64 20.95 -10.87
C SER A 361 6.41 20.95 -11.78
N SER A 362 6.42 21.78 -12.82
CA SER A 362 5.31 21.93 -13.76
C SER A 362 5.79 22.28 -15.17
N CYS A 363 4.92 22.13 -16.17
CA CYS A 363 5.23 22.58 -17.54
C CYS A 363 5.40 24.09 -17.64
N GLN A 364 4.75 24.84 -16.75
CA GLN A 364 4.96 26.29 -16.66
C GLN A 364 6.35 26.61 -16.11
N ASP A 365 6.88 25.82 -15.17
CA ASP A 365 8.26 25.97 -14.69
C ASP A 365 9.27 25.64 -15.79
N LEU A 366 9.03 24.56 -16.55
CA LEU A 366 9.81 24.24 -17.76
C LEU A 366 9.83 25.44 -18.73
N GLN A 367 8.68 26.05 -18.98
CA GLN A 367 8.60 27.23 -19.85
C GLN A 367 9.32 28.44 -19.23
N ASN A 368 9.31 28.60 -17.91
CA ASN A 368 9.97 29.70 -17.20
C ASN A 368 11.51 29.64 -17.28
N ILE A 369 12.10 28.52 -17.73
CA ILE A 369 13.54 28.41 -18.00
C ILE A 369 14.01 29.46 -19.02
N ASP A 370 13.12 29.89 -19.93
CA ASP A 370 13.40 30.99 -20.88
C ASP A 370 13.82 32.30 -20.21
N LYS A 371 13.49 32.50 -18.93
CA LYS A 371 13.88 33.70 -18.16
C LYS A 371 15.36 33.68 -17.76
N LYS A 372 16.01 32.51 -17.70
CA LYS A 372 17.42 32.35 -17.29
C LYS A 372 18.08 31.14 -17.96
N LEU A 373 18.39 31.25 -19.24
CA LEU A 373 18.92 30.16 -20.06
C LEU A 373 20.30 29.59 -19.64
N ASN A 374 20.97 30.17 -18.65
CA ASN A 374 22.24 29.72 -18.09
C ASN A 374 22.13 29.24 -16.62
N GLY A 375 20.92 29.02 -16.11
CA GLY A 375 20.70 28.46 -14.77
C GLY A 375 20.96 26.95 -14.68
N LYS A 376 20.95 26.41 -13.45
CA LYS A 376 20.89 24.97 -13.21
C LYS A 376 19.46 24.59 -12.84
N TYR A 377 18.96 23.49 -13.39
CA TYR A 377 17.56 23.08 -13.30
C TYR A 377 17.46 21.60 -12.96
N LYS A 378 16.51 21.23 -12.11
CA LYS A 378 16.30 19.83 -11.71
C LYS A 378 14.82 19.49 -11.61
N LEU A 379 14.41 18.35 -12.17
CA LEU A 379 13.08 17.78 -11.94
C LEU A 379 13.03 17.09 -10.57
N MET A 380 11.93 17.23 -9.86
CA MET A 380 11.70 16.55 -8.57
C MET A 380 10.47 15.65 -8.58
N SER A 381 9.74 15.61 -9.70
CA SER A 381 8.61 14.73 -9.94
C SER A 381 8.43 14.56 -11.44
N ASP A 382 7.67 13.54 -11.84
CA ASP A 382 7.12 13.49 -13.18
C ASP A 382 6.28 14.74 -13.46
N ILE A 383 6.33 15.23 -14.69
CA ILE A 383 5.59 16.39 -15.16
C ILE A 383 4.72 15.97 -16.34
N ASP A 384 3.42 16.26 -16.30
CA ASP A 384 2.51 16.03 -17.42
C ASP A 384 2.18 17.34 -18.13
N CYS A 385 2.53 17.43 -19.42
CA CYS A 385 2.32 18.59 -20.28
C CYS A 385 1.15 18.47 -21.25
N ALA A 386 0.25 17.51 -21.03
CA ALA A 386 -0.98 17.40 -21.81
C ALA A 386 -1.73 18.74 -21.86
N GLY A 387 -2.06 19.19 -23.08
CA GLY A 387 -2.78 20.44 -23.31
C GLY A 387 -1.97 21.73 -23.14
N PHE A 388 -0.71 21.66 -22.71
CA PHE A 388 0.16 22.84 -22.60
C PHE A 388 0.76 23.19 -23.97
N ASN A 389 0.58 24.44 -24.43
CA ASN A 389 1.19 24.92 -25.67
C ASN A 389 2.65 25.30 -25.44
N PHE A 390 3.54 24.31 -25.48
CA PHE A 390 4.94 24.49 -25.10
C PHE A 390 5.76 25.14 -26.22
N LYS A 391 6.53 26.18 -25.87
CA LYS A 391 7.51 26.81 -26.77
C LYS A 391 8.90 26.26 -26.44
N PRO A 392 9.68 25.81 -27.45
CA PRO A 392 11.05 25.31 -27.25
C PRO A 392 11.90 26.26 -26.40
N ILE A 393 12.50 25.72 -25.34
CA ILE A 393 13.34 26.48 -24.40
C ILE A 393 14.53 27.06 -25.16
N GLY A 394 14.77 28.34 -24.97
CA GLY A 394 15.85 29.11 -25.58
C GLY A 394 15.64 29.41 -27.07
N GLY A 395 14.69 28.77 -27.75
CA GLY A 395 14.44 28.94 -29.19
C GLY A 395 15.72 28.98 -30.03
N ASN A 396 15.92 30.08 -30.77
CA ASN A 396 17.13 30.31 -31.57
C ASN A 396 18.32 30.91 -30.76
N THR A 397 18.13 31.31 -29.51
CA THR A 397 19.19 31.82 -28.61
C THR A 397 19.99 30.67 -27.99
N GLY A 398 19.27 29.63 -27.59
CA GLY A 398 19.77 28.39 -27.03
C GLY A 398 19.92 28.38 -25.50
N PHE A 399 19.80 27.19 -24.93
CA PHE A 399 19.99 26.91 -23.51
C PHE A 399 21.46 26.55 -23.24
N SER A 400 22.12 27.33 -22.39
CA SER A 400 23.54 27.17 -22.00
C SER A 400 23.72 26.69 -20.56
N GLY A 401 22.62 26.45 -19.85
CA GLY A 401 22.61 26.02 -18.46
C GLY A 401 22.78 24.52 -18.30
N TYR A 402 22.46 24.03 -17.10
CA TYR A 402 22.47 22.61 -16.78
C TYR A 402 21.05 22.16 -16.44
N PHE A 403 20.56 21.07 -17.04
CA PHE A 403 19.25 20.51 -16.79
C PHE A 403 19.36 19.04 -16.41
N ASN A 404 18.87 18.67 -15.23
CA ASN A 404 18.85 17.30 -14.76
C ASN A 404 17.40 16.81 -14.60
N GLY A 405 17.03 15.83 -15.41
CA GLY A 405 15.74 15.16 -15.33
C GLY A 405 15.57 14.29 -14.10
N ASN A 406 16.65 14.00 -13.36
CA ASN A 406 16.65 13.30 -12.08
C ASN A 406 15.91 11.95 -12.14
N GLY A 407 15.89 11.31 -13.32
CA GLY A 407 15.15 10.06 -13.56
C GLY A 407 13.64 10.21 -13.77
N PHE A 408 13.08 11.40 -13.53
CA PHE A 408 11.66 11.71 -13.75
C PHE A 408 11.32 11.93 -15.23
N LYS A 409 10.04 11.78 -15.53
CA LYS A 409 9.48 11.83 -16.88
C LYS A 409 8.82 13.19 -17.14
N ILE A 410 9.08 13.76 -18.30
CA ILE A 410 8.23 14.77 -18.93
C ILE A 410 7.28 14.04 -19.87
N LYS A 411 5.99 14.02 -19.54
CA LYS A 411 4.95 13.29 -20.26
C LYS A 411 4.16 14.21 -21.18
N ASN A 412 3.72 13.67 -22.31
CA ASN A 412 2.74 14.30 -23.21
C ASN A 412 3.14 15.71 -23.69
N LEU A 413 4.45 15.96 -23.83
CA LEU A 413 4.98 17.24 -24.30
C LEU A 413 4.58 17.46 -25.76
N SER A 414 3.79 18.50 -26.01
CA SER A 414 3.33 18.87 -27.35
C SER A 414 3.99 20.16 -27.82
N ILE A 415 4.67 20.13 -28.97
CA ILE A 415 5.29 21.29 -29.59
C ILE A 415 4.85 21.41 -31.04
N ASN A 416 4.18 22.50 -31.39
CA ASN A 416 3.82 22.82 -32.76
C ASN A 416 4.49 24.11 -33.22
N ASN A 417 5.55 23.98 -34.02
CA ASN A 417 6.36 25.11 -34.45
C ASN A 417 5.66 26.05 -35.46
N ARG A 418 4.48 25.69 -35.98
CA ARG A 418 3.67 26.60 -36.82
C ARG A 418 3.38 27.94 -36.12
N ASN A 419 3.40 27.95 -34.78
CA ASN A 419 3.10 29.11 -33.96
C ASN A 419 4.33 29.97 -33.63
N PHE A 420 5.56 29.50 -33.90
CA PHE A 420 6.78 30.14 -33.39
C PHE A 420 7.82 30.48 -34.47
N ASN A 421 7.75 29.86 -35.65
CA ASN A 421 8.72 30.06 -36.74
C ASN A 421 10.19 29.88 -36.30
N LEU A 422 10.48 28.86 -35.49
CA LEU A 422 11.85 28.55 -35.05
C LEU A 422 12.57 27.65 -36.05
N SER A 423 13.88 27.84 -36.20
CA SER A 423 14.70 27.03 -37.11
C SER A 423 15.06 25.66 -36.50
N CYS A 424 15.06 25.58 -35.18
CA CYS A 424 15.41 24.40 -34.40
C CYS A 424 14.31 24.16 -33.37
N VAL A 425 13.82 22.92 -33.29
CA VAL A 425 12.67 22.54 -32.46
C VAL A 425 13.03 21.29 -31.65
N GLY A 426 12.72 21.35 -30.36
CA GLY A 426 12.82 20.27 -29.40
C GLY A 426 12.37 20.79 -28.03
N LEU A 427 12.52 20.01 -26.96
CA LEU A 427 12.38 20.58 -25.60
C LEU A 427 13.28 21.83 -25.46
N PHE A 428 14.52 21.71 -25.93
CA PHE A 428 15.44 22.81 -26.15
C PHE A 428 15.53 23.10 -27.67
N GLY A 429 15.36 24.35 -28.07
CA GLY A 429 15.53 24.74 -29.48
C GLY A 429 16.98 24.52 -29.93
N ILE A 430 17.92 25.22 -29.28
CA ILE A 430 19.35 24.97 -29.40
C ILE A 430 19.90 24.63 -28.01
N LEU A 431 20.71 23.59 -27.90
CA LEU A 431 21.41 23.19 -26.70
C LEU A 431 22.90 23.56 -26.82
N LYS A 432 23.38 24.36 -25.86
CA LYS A 432 24.79 24.76 -25.67
C LYS A 432 25.34 24.31 -24.33
N GLY A 433 24.46 23.94 -23.40
CA GLY A 433 24.80 23.49 -22.06
C GLY A 433 24.68 21.98 -21.93
N GLU A 434 24.10 21.53 -20.83
CA GLU A 434 24.10 20.12 -20.44
C GLU A 434 22.72 19.63 -20.06
N VAL A 435 22.34 18.45 -20.55
CA VAL A 435 21.10 17.75 -20.21
C VAL A 435 21.45 16.34 -19.74
N ARG A 436 20.99 15.98 -18.54
CA ARG A 436 21.18 14.63 -17.98
C ARG A 436 19.88 14.01 -17.49
N ASN A 437 19.82 12.68 -17.52
CA ASN A 437 18.79 11.86 -16.85
C ASN A 437 17.36 12.28 -17.19
N LEU A 438 17.15 12.82 -18.40
CA LEU A 438 15.87 13.33 -18.85
C LEU A 438 15.15 12.26 -19.64
N LYS A 439 13.91 11.96 -19.25
CA LYS A 439 13.03 11.05 -19.98
C LYS A 439 11.83 11.83 -20.51
N VAL A 440 11.66 11.91 -21.83
CA VAL A 440 10.45 12.45 -22.44
C VAL A 440 9.61 11.29 -22.95
N VAL A 441 8.35 11.19 -22.50
CA VAL A 441 7.46 10.06 -22.81
C VAL A 441 6.17 10.55 -23.45
N GLY A 442 5.76 9.93 -24.56
CA GLY A 442 4.57 10.36 -25.31
C GLY A 442 4.70 11.77 -25.90
N GLY A 443 5.92 12.19 -26.28
CA GLY A 443 6.13 13.49 -26.91
C GLY A 443 5.49 13.57 -28.29
N ASN A 444 4.91 14.72 -28.65
CA ASN A 444 4.35 14.96 -29.98
C ASN A 444 4.86 16.30 -30.52
N MET A 445 5.81 16.25 -31.45
CA MET A 445 6.48 17.46 -31.93
C MET A 445 6.45 17.59 -33.45
N ALA A 446 6.17 18.81 -33.91
CA ALA A 446 6.06 19.16 -35.31
C ALA A 446 6.98 20.36 -35.69
N GLY A 447 8.04 20.08 -36.44
CA GLY A 447 9.08 21.01 -36.88
C GLY A 447 8.80 21.69 -38.22
N TYR A 448 7.72 22.48 -38.30
CA TYR A 448 7.39 23.26 -39.50
C TYR A 448 8.03 24.66 -39.46
N TYR A 449 8.77 25.08 -40.50
CA TYR A 449 9.40 26.41 -40.59
C TYR A 449 8.94 27.12 -41.87
N SER A 450 7.90 27.95 -41.80
CA SER A 450 7.27 28.63 -42.95
C SER A 450 6.59 27.70 -43.99
N SER A 451 5.96 28.31 -45.00
CA SER A 451 5.31 27.61 -46.12
C SER A 451 6.31 26.92 -47.08
N SER A 452 7.59 27.28 -47.04
CA SER A 452 8.65 26.77 -47.95
C SER A 452 9.84 26.10 -47.25
N GLY A 453 9.89 26.06 -45.92
CA GLY A 453 11.02 25.54 -45.12
C GLY A 453 10.64 24.46 -44.10
N GLY A 454 11.64 23.71 -43.62
CA GLY A 454 11.53 22.80 -42.49
C GLY A 454 12.36 23.29 -41.32
N ALA A 455 11.95 23.00 -40.08
CA ALA A 455 12.81 23.18 -38.92
C ALA A 455 13.56 21.88 -38.66
N THR A 456 14.80 21.98 -38.20
CA THR A 456 15.50 20.84 -37.61
C THR A 456 14.77 20.44 -36.32
N LEU A 457 14.47 19.15 -36.14
CA LEU A 457 13.67 18.63 -35.06
C LEU A 457 14.40 17.55 -34.27
N GLY A 458 14.56 17.77 -32.97
CA GLY A 458 14.96 16.74 -32.02
C GLY A 458 13.95 16.60 -30.90
N GLY A 459 13.78 15.39 -30.36
CA GLY A 459 12.90 15.21 -29.19
C GLY A 459 13.41 15.92 -27.94
N ILE A 460 14.72 15.97 -27.73
CA ILE A 460 15.37 16.71 -26.64
C ILE A 460 15.92 18.05 -27.13
N ALA A 461 16.75 18.05 -28.18
CA ALA A 461 17.37 19.25 -28.72
C ALA A 461 17.13 19.40 -30.22
N GLY A 462 16.62 20.54 -30.69
CA GLY A 462 16.57 20.82 -32.12
C GLY A 462 17.97 20.77 -32.73
N ARG A 463 18.88 21.58 -32.19
CA ARG A 463 20.31 21.53 -32.52
C ARG A 463 21.15 21.49 -31.25
N GLN A 464 22.13 20.60 -31.22
CA GLN A 464 23.12 20.49 -30.15
C GLN A 464 24.47 21.04 -30.65
N ASP A 465 25.01 22.04 -29.97
CA ASP A 465 26.26 22.72 -30.34
C ASP A 465 27.50 22.00 -29.80
N ALA A 466 28.67 22.29 -30.36
CA ALA A 466 29.93 21.71 -29.91
C ALA A 466 30.20 22.03 -28.42
N GLY A 467 30.74 21.06 -27.68
CA GLY A 467 31.00 21.16 -26.24
C GLY A 467 29.79 20.96 -25.33
N SER A 468 28.57 20.81 -25.89
CA SER A 468 27.35 20.52 -25.12
C SER A 468 27.12 19.02 -24.94
N LEU A 469 26.41 18.64 -23.88
CA LEU A 469 26.24 17.24 -23.45
C LEU A 469 24.77 16.84 -23.34
N ILE A 470 24.43 15.65 -23.85
CA ILE A 470 23.17 14.94 -23.56
C ILE A 470 23.52 13.55 -23.05
N ILE A 471 23.17 13.23 -21.80
CA ILE A 471 23.63 12.02 -21.12
C ILE A 471 22.45 11.33 -20.44
N ASN A 472 22.41 9.99 -20.47
CA ASN A 472 21.40 9.18 -19.77
C ASN A 472 19.96 9.62 -20.08
N SER A 473 19.70 10.05 -21.31
CA SER A 473 18.45 10.70 -21.65
C SER A 473 17.70 9.93 -22.73
N SER A 474 16.38 10.05 -22.72
CA SER A 474 15.54 9.34 -23.68
C SER A 474 14.36 10.15 -24.18
N PHE A 475 13.97 9.81 -25.39
CA PHE A 475 12.78 10.33 -26.03
C PHE A 475 11.91 9.17 -26.55
N ASP A 476 10.65 9.19 -26.17
CA ASP A 476 9.59 8.36 -26.74
C ASP A 476 8.48 9.24 -27.28
N GLY A 477 8.07 9.01 -28.53
CA GLY A 477 6.92 9.70 -29.11
C GLY A 477 6.92 9.83 -30.63
N VAL A 478 6.25 10.88 -31.11
CA VAL A 478 6.06 11.15 -32.54
C VAL A 478 6.78 12.44 -32.92
N LEU A 479 7.67 12.34 -33.91
CA LEU A 479 8.41 13.47 -34.46
C LEU A 479 8.11 13.62 -35.95
N GLN A 480 7.62 14.80 -36.33
CA GLN A 480 7.37 15.15 -37.72
C GLN A 480 8.09 16.44 -38.10
N SER A 481 9.05 16.38 -39.01
CA SER A 481 9.74 17.56 -39.54
C SER A 481 9.83 17.53 -41.05
N LYS A 482 10.14 18.66 -41.68
CA LYS A 482 10.44 18.73 -43.12
C LYS A 482 11.94 18.77 -43.42
N TRP A 483 12.79 18.64 -42.41
CA TRP A 483 14.26 18.78 -42.46
C TRP A 483 14.90 17.67 -41.61
N ASN A 484 16.04 17.93 -40.95
CA ASN A 484 16.72 16.95 -40.13
C ASN A 484 15.89 16.57 -38.91
N THR A 485 15.73 15.27 -38.68
CA THR A 485 14.96 14.74 -37.54
C THR A 485 15.76 13.68 -36.80
N GLY A 486 15.85 13.80 -35.48
CA GLY A 486 16.39 12.77 -34.60
C GLY A 486 15.60 12.64 -33.31
N GLY A 487 15.51 11.46 -32.73
CA GLY A 487 14.82 11.23 -31.45
C GLY A 487 15.44 12.04 -30.31
N ILE A 488 16.76 12.14 -30.25
CA ILE A 488 17.46 12.93 -29.24
C ILE A 488 17.77 14.34 -29.78
N ALA A 489 18.48 14.42 -30.91
CA ALA A 489 18.84 15.69 -31.52
C ALA A 489 18.58 15.72 -33.03
N GLY A 490 18.01 16.82 -33.54
CA GLY A 490 17.84 16.95 -34.99
C GLY A 490 19.18 17.13 -35.70
N GLU A 491 20.03 17.99 -35.15
CA GLU A 491 21.44 18.14 -35.54
C GLU A 491 22.32 18.12 -34.30
N SER A 492 23.48 17.48 -34.35
CA SER A 492 24.43 17.48 -33.24
C SER A 492 25.88 17.65 -33.67
N SER A 493 26.59 18.56 -33.00
CA SER A 493 28.06 18.68 -32.99
C SER A 493 28.64 18.43 -31.59
N GLY A 494 27.80 18.06 -30.62
CA GLY A 494 28.18 17.79 -29.23
C GLY A 494 28.24 16.29 -28.94
N THR A 495 28.23 15.94 -27.66
CA THR A 495 28.36 14.55 -27.21
C THR A 495 27.03 14.02 -26.66
N ILE A 496 26.60 12.87 -27.17
CA ILE A 496 25.41 12.13 -26.72
C ILE A 496 25.86 10.78 -26.18
N LEU A 497 25.59 10.52 -24.90
CA LEU A 497 26.02 9.31 -24.20
C LEU A 497 24.84 8.59 -23.57
N ASN A 498 24.88 7.25 -23.56
CA ASN A 498 23.99 6.41 -22.75
C ASN A 498 22.51 6.76 -22.97
N SER A 499 22.12 7.04 -24.21
CA SER A 499 20.82 7.65 -24.53
C SER A 499 20.07 6.82 -25.56
N TYR A 500 18.75 6.84 -25.49
CA TYR A 500 17.94 6.03 -26.39
C TYR A 500 16.67 6.71 -26.87
N SER A 501 16.16 6.25 -28.01
CA SER A 501 14.94 6.79 -28.59
C SER A 501 13.99 5.69 -29.06
N SER A 502 12.69 5.95 -28.91
CA SER A 502 11.60 5.10 -29.40
C SER A 502 10.46 5.93 -29.99
N GLY A 503 9.57 5.27 -30.72
CA GLY A 503 8.39 5.89 -31.32
C GLY A 503 8.44 5.96 -32.85
N HIS A 504 7.81 6.97 -33.45
CA HIS A 504 7.67 7.11 -34.91
C HIS A 504 8.17 8.47 -35.39
N PHE A 505 9.27 8.44 -36.14
CA PHE A 505 9.94 9.63 -36.66
C PHE A 505 9.83 9.65 -38.17
N TYR A 506 9.18 10.68 -38.71
CA TYR A 506 8.92 10.73 -40.13
C TYR A 506 9.08 12.13 -40.73
N SER A 507 9.48 12.18 -41.99
CA SER A 507 9.47 13.44 -42.71
C SER A 507 8.06 13.80 -43.17
N GLY A 508 7.72 15.08 -43.16
CA GLY A 508 6.57 15.62 -43.88
C GLY A 508 6.94 16.00 -45.32
N TYR A 509 5.91 16.20 -46.16
CA TYR A 509 6.10 16.63 -47.55
C TYR A 509 6.84 17.97 -47.64
N TYR A 510 7.92 18.00 -48.44
CA TYR A 510 8.74 19.19 -48.67
C TYR A 510 8.71 19.60 -50.15
N ALA A 511 8.37 20.86 -50.41
CA ALA A 511 8.16 21.43 -51.75
C ALA A 511 9.34 22.27 -52.27
N SER A 512 10.34 22.58 -51.44
CA SER A 512 11.43 23.49 -51.78
C SER A 512 12.68 22.77 -52.30
N LYS A 513 13.46 23.48 -53.12
CA LYS A 513 14.45 22.95 -54.06
C LYS A 513 15.91 22.88 -53.54
N SER A 514 16.18 22.98 -52.23
CA SER A 514 17.53 23.35 -51.78
C SER A 514 18.11 22.67 -50.53
N SER A 515 17.64 21.50 -50.08
CA SER A 515 18.17 20.93 -48.83
C SER A 515 18.20 19.41 -48.75
N TRP A 516 19.26 18.90 -48.13
CA TRP A 516 19.44 17.50 -47.72
C TRP A 516 18.54 17.23 -46.51
N LEU A 517 17.74 16.18 -46.58
CA LEU A 517 16.89 15.73 -45.49
C LEU A 517 17.49 14.47 -44.87
N SER A 518 17.77 14.51 -43.57
CA SER A 518 18.36 13.38 -42.84
C SER A 518 17.51 13.01 -41.61
N ILE A 519 17.01 11.77 -41.57
CA ILE A 519 16.26 11.22 -40.43
C ILE A 519 17.09 10.12 -39.76
N GLY A 520 17.32 10.23 -38.47
CA GLY A 520 17.93 9.19 -37.65
C GLY A 520 17.08 8.86 -36.43
N GLY A 521 17.33 7.69 -35.84
CA GLY A 521 16.77 7.35 -34.54
C GLY A 521 17.26 8.28 -33.44
N ILE A 522 18.58 8.46 -33.31
CA ILE A 522 19.20 9.29 -32.28
C ILE A 522 19.47 10.70 -32.80
N VAL A 523 20.18 10.82 -33.93
CA VAL A 523 20.53 12.11 -34.55
C VAL A 523 20.14 12.13 -36.03
N GLY A 524 19.48 13.21 -36.47
CA GLY A 524 19.22 13.43 -37.89
C GLY A 524 20.50 13.68 -38.67
N HIS A 525 21.23 14.73 -38.30
CA HIS A 525 22.52 15.10 -38.91
C HIS A 525 23.61 15.32 -37.84
N GLN A 526 24.59 14.43 -37.80
CA GLN A 526 25.76 14.52 -36.92
C GLN A 526 26.90 15.20 -37.67
N LYS A 527 27.31 16.38 -37.19
CA LYS A 527 28.41 17.19 -37.76
C LYS A 527 29.78 16.72 -37.24
N SER A 528 30.84 17.24 -37.86
CA SER A 528 32.22 16.98 -37.42
C SER A 528 32.41 17.41 -35.96
N GLY A 529 33.09 16.57 -35.18
CA GLY A 529 33.27 16.75 -33.73
C GLY A 529 32.13 16.19 -32.87
N GLY A 530 30.98 15.81 -33.45
CA GLY A 530 29.90 15.18 -32.70
C GLY A 530 30.22 13.73 -32.33
N VAL A 531 29.82 13.31 -31.13
CA VAL A 531 30.03 11.96 -30.60
C VAL A 531 28.69 11.34 -30.21
N VAL A 532 28.43 10.12 -30.67
CA VAL A 532 27.31 9.28 -30.23
C VAL A 532 27.88 7.98 -29.72
N LYS A 533 27.81 7.77 -28.40
CA LYS A 533 28.37 6.58 -27.76
C LYS A 533 27.37 5.95 -26.81
N ASN A 534 27.34 4.62 -26.74
CA ASN A 534 26.43 3.88 -25.88
C ASN A 534 24.95 4.25 -26.13
N CYS A 535 24.54 4.36 -27.38
CA CYS A 535 23.20 4.83 -27.72
C CYS A 535 22.43 3.80 -28.51
N TYR A 536 21.10 3.77 -28.36
CA TYR A 536 20.28 2.90 -29.20
C TYR A 536 18.93 3.46 -29.62
N SER A 537 18.44 2.99 -30.76
CA SER A 537 17.13 3.36 -31.27
C SER A 537 16.27 2.17 -31.64
N SER A 538 15.05 2.16 -31.11
CA SER A 538 13.96 1.27 -31.50
C SER A 538 12.93 1.97 -32.39
N ALA A 539 13.15 3.25 -32.69
CA ALA A 539 12.17 4.09 -33.39
C ALA A 539 11.93 3.61 -34.82
N LYS A 540 10.66 3.61 -35.23
CA LYS A 540 10.27 3.50 -36.64
C LYS A 540 10.66 4.79 -37.35
N VAL A 541 11.59 4.70 -38.28
CA VAL A 541 12.07 5.83 -39.10
C VAL A 541 11.47 5.73 -40.49
N GLU A 542 10.74 6.77 -40.92
CA GLU A 542 10.01 6.77 -42.18
C GLU A 542 10.25 8.04 -42.99
N SER A 543 10.91 7.90 -44.14
CA SER A 543 11.02 8.98 -45.12
C SER A 543 9.78 8.99 -46.02
N THR A 544 9.08 10.12 -46.10
CA THR A 544 7.93 10.30 -47.01
C THR A 544 8.34 10.90 -48.35
N ALA A 545 7.49 10.78 -49.36
CA ALA A 545 7.78 11.29 -50.70
C ALA A 545 8.02 12.81 -50.69
N GLY A 546 9.19 13.24 -51.16
CA GLY A 546 9.55 14.65 -51.35
C GLY A 546 9.35 15.10 -52.81
N ALA A 547 9.52 16.40 -53.06
CA ALA A 547 9.64 16.91 -54.43
C ALA A 547 10.76 16.19 -55.22
N SER A 548 10.61 16.09 -56.53
CA SER A 548 11.56 15.40 -57.42
C SER A 548 12.97 16.00 -57.37
N ASN A 549 14.00 15.14 -57.54
CA ASN A 549 15.44 15.47 -57.67
C ASN A 549 16.27 15.64 -56.38
N TYR A 550 15.85 15.10 -55.22
CA TYR A 550 16.61 15.20 -53.97
C TYR A 550 16.96 13.85 -53.35
N THR A 551 18.00 13.87 -52.51
CA THR A 551 18.42 12.72 -51.72
C THR A 551 17.82 12.81 -50.33
N GLN A 552 16.95 11.86 -49.99
CA GLN A 552 16.49 11.69 -48.62
C GLN A 552 17.29 10.57 -47.97
N GLN A 553 17.88 10.89 -46.82
CA GLN A 553 18.71 9.97 -46.05
C GLN A 553 17.93 9.57 -44.81
N ALA A 554 17.78 8.27 -44.61
CA ALA A 554 17.12 7.75 -43.42
C ALA A 554 17.88 6.53 -42.90
N ALA A 555 18.15 6.50 -41.61
CA ALA A 555 18.76 5.35 -40.97
C ALA A 555 18.24 5.11 -39.56
N GLY A 556 18.43 3.89 -39.07
CA GLY A 556 17.93 3.47 -37.76
C GLY A 556 18.54 4.24 -36.59
N LEU A 557 19.81 4.67 -36.68
CA LEU A 557 20.48 5.43 -35.63
C LEU A 557 20.81 6.86 -36.06
N ILE A 558 21.58 7.06 -37.14
CA ILE A 558 22.06 8.39 -37.57
C ILE A 558 21.75 8.64 -39.05
N GLY A 559 20.98 9.69 -39.35
CA GLY A 559 20.55 9.99 -40.72
C GLY A 559 21.72 10.38 -41.64
N ARG A 560 22.68 11.16 -41.14
CA ARG A 560 23.95 11.46 -41.82
C ARG A 560 25.01 11.76 -40.77
N SER A 561 26.22 11.22 -40.92
CA SER A 561 27.30 11.42 -39.95
C SER A 561 28.63 11.87 -40.57
N TYR A 562 29.28 12.78 -39.84
CA TYR A 562 30.67 13.23 -39.97
C TYR A 562 31.46 13.06 -38.66
N GLY A 563 30.87 12.38 -37.67
CA GLY A 563 31.40 12.26 -36.31
C GLY A 563 31.68 10.81 -35.91
N LEU A 564 31.91 10.60 -34.62
CA LEU A 564 32.13 9.27 -34.05
C LEU A 564 30.81 8.63 -33.62
N ILE A 565 30.62 7.37 -34.00
CA ILE A 565 29.56 6.48 -33.53
C ILE A 565 30.25 5.27 -32.91
N GLU A 566 30.01 5.03 -31.62
CA GLU A 566 30.70 3.99 -30.85
C GLU A 566 29.70 3.23 -29.97
N ASP A 567 29.87 1.91 -29.79
CA ASP A 567 29.08 1.09 -28.86
C ASP A 567 27.56 1.31 -28.97
N SER A 568 27.05 1.44 -30.20
CA SER A 568 25.67 1.90 -30.43
C SER A 568 24.92 1.01 -31.40
N TYR A 569 23.59 0.94 -31.29
CA TYR A 569 22.83 0.07 -32.17
C TYR A 569 21.41 0.53 -32.52
N SER A 570 20.84 -0.02 -33.59
CA SER A 570 19.45 0.24 -33.96
C SER A 570 18.71 -1.01 -34.43
N TYR A 571 17.44 -1.10 -34.06
CA TYR A 571 16.55 -2.20 -34.45
C TYR A 571 15.13 -1.73 -34.83
N GLY A 572 14.89 -0.42 -34.88
CA GLY A 572 13.65 0.14 -35.39
C GLY A 572 13.53 -0.01 -36.92
N GLN A 573 12.29 -0.13 -37.41
CA GLN A 573 12.00 -0.28 -38.82
C GLN A 573 12.40 0.98 -39.61
N VAL A 574 13.08 0.82 -40.75
CA VAL A 574 13.44 1.93 -41.65
C VAL A 574 12.66 1.80 -42.96
N LEU A 575 11.82 2.79 -43.25
CA LEU A 575 10.94 2.84 -44.41
C LEU A 575 11.24 4.05 -45.31
N GLY A 576 11.02 3.85 -46.60
CA GLY A 576 10.92 4.93 -47.59
C GLY A 576 9.57 4.86 -48.31
N PRO A 577 9.28 5.82 -49.19
CA PRO A 577 7.99 5.90 -49.85
C PRO A 577 7.79 4.76 -50.86
N SER A 578 6.54 4.32 -50.99
CA SER A 578 6.11 3.24 -51.89
C SER A 578 6.17 3.61 -53.39
N ALA A 579 6.21 4.90 -53.72
CA ALA A 579 6.44 5.41 -55.07
C ALA A 579 7.11 6.79 -55.00
N SER A 580 8.30 6.94 -55.60
CA SER A 580 8.95 8.26 -55.71
C SER A 580 9.98 8.31 -56.83
N THR A 581 10.13 9.49 -57.43
CA THR A 581 11.16 9.83 -58.42
C THR A 581 12.46 10.33 -57.78
N SER A 582 12.52 10.43 -56.45
CA SER A 582 13.69 10.88 -55.68
C SER A 582 14.60 9.71 -55.32
N VAL A 583 15.87 10.00 -55.01
CA VAL A 583 16.83 8.96 -54.57
C VAL A 583 16.81 8.86 -53.05
N TYR A 584 16.63 7.64 -52.53
CA TYR A 584 16.53 7.38 -51.10
C TYR A 584 17.71 6.55 -50.64
N VAL A 585 18.45 7.06 -49.66
CA VAL A 585 19.52 6.32 -48.99
C VAL A 585 18.97 5.82 -47.66
N LEU A 586 18.35 4.64 -47.70
CA LEU A 586 17.79 3.96 -46.53
C LEU A 586 18.81 2.96 -45.99
N ARG A 587 19.27 3.16 -44.76
CA ARG A 587 20.32 2.33 -44.13
C ARG A 587 19.90 1.78 -42.77
N GLY A 588 20.53 0.69 -42.37
CA GLY A 588 20.30 0.05 -41.08
C GLY A 588 20.71 0.92 -39.90
N LEU A 589 22.01 1.24 -39.80
CA LEU A 589 22.57 2.02 -38.70
C LEU A 589 22.76 3.51 -39.06
N VAL A 590 23.54 3.78 -40.10
CA VAL A 590 23.93 5.13 -40.52
C VAL A 590 23.83 5.29 -42.04
N ALA A 591 23.33 6.44 -42.50
CA ALA A 591 23.21 6.73 -43.93
C ALA A 591 24.45 7.44 -44.52
N ALA A 592 24.76 7.09 -45.77
CA ALA A 592 25.78 7.74 -46.60
C ALA A 592 25.17 8.93 -47.36
N ASP A 593 26.02 9.76 -47.97
CA ASP A 593 25.55 10.76 -48.94
C ASP A 593 25.02 10.14 -50.25
N TYR A 594 24.51 10.98 -51.15
CA TYR A 594 23.96 10.55 -52.45
C TYR A 594 24.96 9.78 -53.32
N ASN A 595 26.23 10.14 -53.21
CA ASN A 595 27.33 9.50 -53.93
C ASN A 595 27.85 8.26 -53.18
N ASN A 596 27.13 7.83 -52.13
CA ASN A 596 27.49 6.74 -51.25
C ASN A 596 28.83 6.98 -50.50
N ASN A 597 29.23 8.23 -50.31
CA ASN A 597 30.36 8.56 -49.45
C ASN A 597 29.94 8.61 -47.98
N PHE A 598 30.83 8.13 -47.12
CA PHE A 598 30.68 8.17 -45.69
C PHE A 598 31.92 8.82 -45.07
N TYR A 599 31.70 9.83 -44.22
CA TYR A 599 32.78 10.66 -43.65
C TYR A 599 32.86 10.56 -42.13
N GLY A 600 31.99 9.76 -41.50
CA GLY A 600 32.04 9.49 -40.07
C GLY A 600 32.94 8.31 -39.73
N THR A 601 33.04 8.01 -38.45
CA THR A 601 33.73 6.82 -37.93
C THR A 601 32.73 5.99 -37.14
N VAL A 602 32.68 4.68 -37.41
CA VAL A 602 31.80 3.75 -36.71
C VAL A 602 32.66 2.66 -36.08
N VAL A 603 32.53 2.50 -34.77
CA VAL A 603 33.26 1.53 -33.94
C VAL A 603 32.24 0.71 -33.16
N ASP A 604 32.40 -0.61 -33.13
CA ASP A 604 31.64 -1.55 -32.29
C ASP A 604 30.13 -1.27 -32.21
N SER A 605 29.54 -0.98 -33.38
CA SER A 605 28.15 -0.55 -33.51
C SER A 605 27.39 -1.41 -34.51
N TYR A 606 26.11 -1.67 -34.23
CA TYR A 606 25.36 -2.74 -34.87
C TYR A 606 23.96 -2.33 -35.32
N TRP A 607 23.40 -3.01 -36.30
CA TRP A 607 21.95 -2.92 -36.56
C TRP A 607 21.32 -4.27 -36.80
N ASP A 608 20.04 -4.37 -36.46
CA ASP A 608 19.25 -5.54 -36.80
C ASP A 608 18.74 -5.45 -38.25
N LYS A 609 19.29 -6.28 -39.13
CA LYS A 609 18.90 -6.37 -40.56
C LYS A 609 17.46 -6.83 -40.76
N THR A 610 16.95 -7.66 -39.85
CA THR A 610 15.62 -8.27 -39.92
C THR A 610 14.54 -7.26 -39.54
N THR A 611 14.64 -6.63 -38.37
CA THR A 611 13.61 -5.67 -37.89
C THR A 611 13.70 -4.32 -38.59
N SER A 612 14.91 -3.84 -38.92
CA SER A 612 15.05 -2.61 -39.71
C SER A 612 14.53 -2.75 -41.14
N GLY A 613 14.48 -3.98 -41.68
CA GLY A 613 14.24 -4.25 -43.09
C GLY A 613 15.37 -3.78 -44.01
N ARG A 614 16.58 -3.59 -43.47
CA ARG A 614 17.75 -3.07 -44.21
C ARG A 614 18.96 -4.01 -44.11
N ASN A 615 19.39 -4.50 -45.28
CA ASN A 615 20.57 -5.35 -45.38
C ASN A 615 21.90 -4.57 -45.42
N THR A 616 21.88 -3.24 -45.52
CA THR A 616 23.08 -2.42 -45.70
C THR A 616 23.09 -1.20 -44.79
N SER A 617 24.29 -0.75 -44.44
CA SER A 617 24.58 0.47 -43.71
C SER A 617 25.86 1.11 -44.26
N ALA A 618 26.07 2.41 -44.05
CA ALA A 618 27.31 3.07 -44.44
C ALA A 618 28.50 2.70 -43.52
N GLY A 619 28.22 2.22 -42.32
CA GLY A 619 29.17 1.68 -41.36
C GLY A 619 28.50 0.82 -40.30
N GLY A 620 29.31 0.16 -39.46
CA GLY A 620 28.88 -0.79 -38.42
C GLY A 620 28.70 -2.21 -38.95
N VAL A 621 28.18 -3.10 -38.11
CA VAL A 621 27.97 -4.53 -38.41
C VAL A 621 26.48 -4.89 -38.36
N GLY A 622 25.98 -5.51 -39.43
CA GLY A 622 24.59 -5.93 -39.52
C GLY A 622 24.40 -7.34 -38.97
N LEU A 623 23.58 -7.48 -37.94
CA LEU A 623 23.21 -8.74 -37.31
C LEU A 623 21.72 -9.03 -37.57
N THR A 624 21.30 -10.28 -37.50
CA THR A 624 19.88 -10.68 -37.46
C THR A 624 19.31 -10.45 -36.06
N THR A 625 17.99 -10.48 -35.92
CA THR A 625 17.33 -10.39 -34.59
C THR A 625 17.86 -11.43 -33.61
N SER A 626 18.13 -12.65 -34.07
CA SER A 626 18.68 -13.71 -33.22
C SER A 626 20.12 -13.40 -32.80
N GLU A 627 20.96 -12.94 -33.73
CA GLU A 627 22.36 -12.59 -33.45
C GLU A 627 22.49 -11.36 -32.54
N MET A 628 21.60 -10.38 -32.67
CA MET A 628 21.53 -9.21 -31.78
C MET A 628 21.24 -9.56 -30.32
N LYS A 629 20.80 -10.79 -30.05
CA LYS A 629 20.44 -11.28 -28.71
C LYS A 629 21.50 -12.22 -28.12
N ILE A 630 22.60 -12.43 -28.83
CA ILE A 630 23.71 -13.31 -28.41
C ILE A 630 24.78 -12.45 -27.74
N ALA A 631 25.05 -12.70 -26.46
CA ALA A 631 25.95 -11.88 -25.66
C ALA A 631 27.40 -11.85 -26.18
N SER A 632 27.90 -12.95 -26.75
CA SER A 632 29.27 -13.00 -27.27
C SER A 632 29.53 -12.03 -28.42
N ASN A 633 28.49 -11.56 -29.12
CA ASN A 633 28.61 -10.58 -30.20
C ASN A 633 28.90 -9.16 -29.70
N PHE A 634 28.78 -8.92 -28.39
CA PHE A 634 29.03 -7.64 -27.73
C PHE A 634 30.08 -7.79 -26.61
N SER A 635 31.05 -8.68 -26.79
CA SER A 635 32.04 -9.01 -25.75
C SER A 635 32.96 -7.84 -25.39
N ASP A 636 33.14 -6.90 -26.32
CA ASP A 636 33.94 -5.68 -26.12
C ASP A 636 33.12 -4.53 -25.50
N TRP A 637 31.80 -4.68 -25.36
CA TRP A 637 30.96 -3.64 -24.75
C TRP A 637 31.14 -3.60 -23.23
N ASN A 638 31.13 -2.39 -22.68
CA ASN A 638 31.24 -2.21 -21.24
C ASN A 638 29.98 -2.77 -20.53
N ASN A 639 30.14 -3.85 -19.78
CA ASN A 639 29.07 -4.49 -18.99
C ASN A 639 28.57 -3.64 -17.82
N GLU A 640 29.22 -2.52 -17.50
CA GLU A 640 28.73 -1.52 -16.55
C GLU A 640 27.75 -0.52 -17.20
N VAL A 641 27.74 -0.46 -18.54
CA VAL A 641 26.82 0.38 -19.32
C VAL A 641 25.72 -0.46 -19.95
N TRP A 642 26.06 -1.66 -20.41
CA TRP A 642 25.19 -2.53 -21.18
C TRP A 642 24.89 -3.82 -20.43
N GLU A 643 23.60 -4.10 -20.23
CA GLU A 643 23.11 -5.44 -19.89
C GLU A 643 22.93 -6.21 -21.21
N VAL A 644 23.77 -7.21 -21.43
CA VAL A 644 23.74 -8.06 -22.64
C VAL A 644 23.43 -9.51 -22.28
N GLY A 645 22.49 -10.13 -22.98
CA GLY A 645 22.17 -11.56 -22.84
C GLY A 645 20.68 -11.85 -22.62
N ASN A 646 20.38 -13.02 -22.05
CA ASN A 646 19.01 -13.47 -21.73
C ASN A 646 18.02 -13.46 -22.92
N ASN A 647 18.49 -13.70 -24.14
CA ASN A 647 17.68 -13.64 -25.38
C ASN A 647 16.99 -12.28 -25.61
N ASN A 648 17.56 -11.20 -25.08
CA ASN A 648 17.10 -9.82 -25.27
C ASN A 648 18.13 -8.99 -26.04
N TYR A 649 17.68 -7.88 -26.65
CA TYR A 649 18.61 -6.87 -27.15
C TYR A 649 19.44 -6.30 -25.99
N PRO A 650 20.67 -5.82 -26.24
CA PRO A 650 21.44 -5.07 -25.25
C PRO A 650 20.58 -3.95 -24.66
N LYS A 651 20.57 -3.79 -23.34
CA LYS A 651 19.85 -2.69 -22.70
C LYS A 651 20.84 -1.82 -21.96
N LEU A 652 20.59 -0.52 -21.98
CA LEU A 652 21.32 0.38 -21.08
C LEU A 652 20.93 0.04 -19.65
N ILE A 653 21.93 -0.18 -18.80
CA ILE A 653 21.73 -0.29 -17.36
C ILE A 653 21.22 1.08 -16.91
N ASN A 654 20.04 1.13 -16.27
CA ASN A 654 19.42 2.37 -15.82
C ASN A 654 20.38 3.07 -14.84
N ILE A 655 21.10 4.09 -15.31
CA ILE A 655 21.76 5.04 -14.43
C ILE A 655 20.65 5.96 -13.90
N CYS A 656 20.07 5.59 -12.76
CA CYS A 656 19.18 6.45 -12.01
C CYS A 656 19.86 7.81 -11.75
N GLY A 657 19.04 8.88 -11.72
CA GLY A 657 19.42 10.29 -11.70
C GLY A 657 20.79 10.56 -11.07
N ASP A 658 21.66 11.28 -11.77
CA ASP A 658 22.96 11.82 -11.32
C ASP A 658 23.90 10.92 -10.49
N GLY A 659 23.67 9.60 -10.43
CA GLY A 659 24.33 8.73 -9.45
C GLY A 659 23.68 8.77 -8.04
N TYR A 660 22.56 9.48 -7.87
CA TYR A 660 21.71 9.51 -6.69
C TYR A 660 20.43 8.72 -6.96
N CYS A 661 20.36 7.47 -6.48
CA CYS A 661 19.11 7.04 -5.89
C CYS A 661 18.95 7.86 -4.61
N ASN A 662 17.96 8.74 -4.53
CA ASN A 662 17.59 9.41 -3.29
C ASN A 662 17.31 8.35 -2.21
N SER A 663 18.33 8.05 -1.40
CA SER A 663 18.23 7.26 -0.16
C SER A 663 17.80 8.13 1.03
N LEU A 664 17.22 9.30 0.78
CA LEU A 664 16.51 10.05 1.80
C LEU A 664 15.04 9.69 1.70
N ILE A 665 14.63 8.80 2.61
CA ILE A 665 13.28 8.26 2.87
C ILE A 665 12.89 7.05 2.01
N ASP A 666 13.52 5.90 2.24
CA ASP A 666 12.79 4.65 2.51
C ASP A 666 13.79 3.58 2.97
N GLU A 667 13.67 3.06 4.20
CA GLU A 667 14.32 1.78 4.55
C GLU A 667 13.69 0.59 3.80
N ASN A 668 12.67 0.81 2.97
CA ASN A 668 12.16 -0.16 2.01
C ASN A 668 12.13 0.42 0.60
N CYS A 669 13.13 0.09 -0.21
CA CYS A 669 13.08 0.24 -1.67
C CYS A 669 11.91 -0.57 -2.27
N SER A 670 10.68 -0.06 -2.14
CA SER A 670 9.44 -0.76 -2.50
C SER A 670 8.47 0.11 -3.31
N THR A 671 8.71 1.41 -3.44
CA THR A 671 7.86 2.31 -4.25
C THR A 671 8.65 3.24 -5.17
N CYS A 672 9.62 2.70 -5.91
CA CYS A 672 9.99 3.35 -7.16
C CYS A 672 8.86 3.15 -8.20
N PRO A 673 8.48 4.16 -9.00
CA PRO A 673 7.44 4.02 -10.01
C PRO A 673 7.82 3.00 -11.10
N GLY A 674 7.33 1.76 -10.95
CA GLY A 674 6.88 0.87 -12.03
C GLY A 674 7.85 0.39 -13.13
N ASP A 675 9.12 0.80 -13.18
CA ASP A 675 10.06 0.39 -14.25
C ASP A 675 11.51 0.12 -13.80
N CYS A 676 11.79 0.11 -12.51
CA CYS A 676 13.10 -0.29 -11.98
C CYS A 676 13.10 -1.80 -11.67
N GLY A 677 13.41 -2.62 -12.67
CA GLY A 677 13.92 -3.96 -12.37
C GLY A 677 15.16 -3.82 -11.49
N ASN A 678 15.20 -4.52 -10.34
CA ASN A 678 16.30 -4.62 -9.37
C ASN A 678 17.40 -3.54 -9.55
N CYS A 679 17.22 -2.38 -8.94
CA CYS A 679 18.28 -1.38 -8.82
C CYS A 679 19.38 -1.91 -7.89
N SER A 680 20.34 -2.67 -8.41
CA SER A 680 21.68 -2.66 -7.83
C SER A 680 22.39 -1.43 -8.36
N LEU A 681 22.73 -0.49 -7.48
CA LEU A 681 23.63 0.60 -7.85
C LEU A 681 24.95 -0.02 -8.35
N PRO A 682 25.50 0.39 -9.51
CA PRO A 682 26.78 -0.13 -10.00
C PRO A 682 27.96 0.26 -9.11
N TYR A 683 27.76 1.25 -8.24
CA TYR A 683 28.75 1.75 -7.28
C TYR A 683 28.12 1.82 -5.89
N THR A 684 28.93 1.59 -4.86
CA THR A 684 28.51 1.90 -3.50
C THR A 684 28.60 3.40 -3.30
N ILE A 685 27.52 4.02 -2.79
CA ILE A 685 27.47 5.46 -2.52
C ILE A 685 27.94 5.71 -1.10
N TYR A 686 28.86 6.66 -0.95
CA TYR A 686 29.44 7.08 0.31
C TYR A 686 29.23 8.58 0.50
N ASN A 687 28.49 8.92 1.55
CA ASN A 687 28.33 10.29 2.01
C ASN A 687 29.50 10.64 2.94
N LEU A 688 30.20 11.73 2.64
CA LEU A 688 31.36 12.19 3.39
C LEU A 688 30.97 13.43 4.20
N TYR A 689 31.19 13.38 5.51
CA TYR A 689 30.82 14.45 6.43
C TYR A 689 32.02 15.13 7.09
N SER A 690 33.21 14.51 6.98
CA SER A 690 34.45 14.94 7.62
C SER A 690 35.68 14.67 6.75
N CYS A 691 36.80 15.34 7.04
CA CYS A 691 38.10 15.04 6.42
C CYS A 691 38.58 13.62 6.76
N TRP A 692 38.18 13.07 7.89
CA TRP A 692 38.47 11.68 8.27
C TRP A 692 37.72 10.68 7.38
N ASP A 693 36.46 10.97 7.00
CA ASP A 693 35.72 10.14 6.04
C ASP A 693 36.41 10.15 4.67
N ILE A 694 36.85 11.33 4.23
CA ILE A 694 37.56 11.53 2.96
C ILE A 694 38.89 10.76 2.96
N MET A 695 39.67 10.81 4.05
CA MET A 695 40.94 10.10 4.16
C MET A 695 40.77 8.58 4.28
N SER A 696 39.60 8.12 4.74
CA SER A 696 39.31 6.69 4.95
C SER A 696 38.77 5.97 3.71
N ILE A 697 38.74 6.65 2.55
CA ILE A 697 38.27 6.08 1.29
C ILE A 697 39.14 4.87 0.91
N SER A 698 38.50 3.70 0.82
CA SER A 698 39.17 2.45 0.45
C SER A 698 38.55 1.75 -0.78
N ASP A 699 37.28 2.06 -1.13
CA ASP A 699 36.66 1.60 -2.37
C ASP A 699 36.95 2.60 -3.50
N PHE A 700 37.99 2.33 -4.27
CA PHE A 700 38.41 3.21 -5.36
C PHE A 700 37.52 3.19 -6.60
N THR A 701 36.43 2.42 -6.57
CA THR A 701 35.38 2.42 -7.61
C THR A 701 34.09 3.07 -7.13
N GLY A 702 34.00 3.42 -5.84
CA GLY A 702 32.80 3.99 -5.23
C GLY A 702 32.43 5.40 -5.72
N MET A 703 31.21 5.82 -5.38
CA MET A 703 30.74 7.18 -5.60
C MET A 703 30.71 7.94 -4.27
N TYR A 704 31.46 9.03 -4.22
CA TYR A 704 31.70 9.81 -3.03
C TYR A 704 31.10 11.21 -3.15
N ILE A 705 30.36 11.62 -2.13
CA ILE A 705 29.61 12.88 -2.14
C ILE A 705 29.88 13.62 -0.84
N LEU A 706 30.40 14.83 -0.96
CA LEU A 706 30.55 15.71 0.19
C LEU A 706 29.18 16.25 0.63
N MET A 707 28.89 16.18 1.92
CA MET A 707 27.56 16.52 2.46
C MET A 707 27.53 17.86 3.21
N ASN A 708 28.69 18.44 3.50
CA ASN A 708 28.87 19.72 4.17
C ASN A 708 30.27 20.27 3.88
N ASP A 709 30.47 21.56 4.16
CA ASP A 709 31.83 22.09 4.26
C ASP A 709 32.58 21.33 5.36
N VAL A 710 33.80 20.89 5.07
CA VAL A 710 34.69 20.22 6.02
C VAL A 710 35.94 21.06 6.22
N ASN A 711 36.52 20.97 7.41
CA ASN A 711 37.71 21.76 7.75
C ASN A 711 38.69 20.88 8.52
N CYS A 712 39.69 20.39 7.80
CA CYS A 712 40.60 19.35 8.30
C CYS A 712 41.39 19.83 9.52
N ALA A 713 41.79 21.11 9.55
CA ALA A 713 42.47 21.68 10.70
C ALA A 713 41.57 21.72 11.96
N SER A 714 40.31 22.14 11.82
CA SER A 714 39.38 22.15 12.97
C SER A 714 38.98 20.75 13.44
N GLU A 715 39.07 19.77 12.56
CA GLU A 715 38.83 18.35 12.86
C GLU A 715 40.07 17.63 13.42
N GLY A 716 41.16 18.36 13.66
CA GLY A 716 42.40 17.83 14.22
C GLY A 716 43.20 16.95 13.26
N LEU A 717 42.91 17.00 11.95
CA LEU A 717 43.67 16.27 10.95
C LEU A 717 44.90 17.09 10.54
N GLU A 718 46.05 16.75 11.15
CA GLU A 718 47.31 17.48 10.93
C GLU A 718 48.01 17.11 9.61
N ASN A 719 47.83 15.88 9.13
CA ASN A 719 48.38 15.41 7.85
C ASN A 719 47.41 14.41 7.19
N PHE A 720 47.07 14.67 5.93
CA PHE A 720 46.16 13.86 5.12
C PHE A 720 46.95 12.94 4.20
N GLU A 721 46.57 11.65 4.17
CA GLU A 721 47.15 10.66 3.25
C GLU A 721 46.39 10.68 1.91
N PRO A 722 47.05 10.89 0.76
CA PRO A 722 46.39 10.95 -0.55
C PRO A 722 45.51 9.72 -0.85
N ILE A 723 44.35 9.97 -1.47
CA ILE A 723 43.44 8.89 -1.88
C ILE A 723 43.97 8.24 -3.16
N GLY A 724 44.22 6.94 -3.11
CA GLY A 724 44.80 6.20 -4.22
C GLY A 724 46.28 6.52 -4.43
N SER A 725 46.94 5.69 -5.23
CA SER A 725 48.36 5.79 -5.54
C SER A 725 48.62 5.42 -6.99
N TYR A 726 49.84 5.64 -7.50
CA TYR A 726 50.20 5.27 -8.86
C TYR A 726 49.92 3.78 -9.20
N ASN A 727 50.04 2.87 -8.22
CA ASN A 727 49.80 1.43 -8.42
C ASN A 727 48.37 1.00 -8.03
N ASN A 728 47.57 1.90 -7.48
CA ASN A 728 46.20 1.63 -7.07
C ASN A 728 45.40 2.94 -7.23
N GLU A 729 45.08 3.26 -8.48
CA GLU A 729 44.48 4.54 -8.85
C GLU A 729 43.02 4.60 -8.40
N PHE A 730 42.56 5.81 -8.06
CA PHE A 730 41.14 6.06 -7.89
C PHE A 730 40.44 6.08 -9.26
N LYS A 731 39.36 5.32 -9.39
CA LYS A 731 38.60 5.10 -10.65
C LYS A 731 37.13 5.50 -10.52
N GLY A 732 36.69 5.81 -9.31
CA GLY A 732 35.31 6.12 -8.98
C GLY A 732 34.94 7.57 -9.26
N PHE A 733 33.91 8.02 -8.55
CA PHE A 733 33.34 9.35 -8.69
C PHE A 733 33.52 10.13 -7.40
N PHE A 734 33.94 11.38 -7.49
CA PHE A 734 34.02 12.26 -6.32
C PHE A 734 33.37 13.61 -6.62
N TYR A 735 32.29 13.89 -5.89
CA TYR A 735 31.48 15.10 -6.03
C TYR A 735 31.62 15.99 -4.80
N GLY A 736 32.12 17.21 -5.02
CA GLY A 736 32.17 18.21 -3.93
C GLY A 736 30.81 18.80 -3.58
N ASN A 737 29.79 18.60 -4.43
CA ASN A 737 28.38 18.94 -4.15
C ASN A 737 28.13 20.41 -3.73
N GLY A 738 29.01 21.32 -4.12
CA GLY A 738 28.95 22.74 -3.75
C GLY A 738 29.58 23.06 -2.38
N TYR A 739 30.07 22.05 -1.67
CA TYR A 739 30.81 22.19 -0.42
C TYR A 739 32.32 22.20 -0.64
N SER A 740 33.03 22.68 0.38
CA SER A 740 34.47 22.90 0.37
C SER A 740 35.20 22.05 1.41
N ILE A 741 36.40 21.62 1.03
CA ILE A 741 37.40 21.01 1.91
C ILE A 741 38.41 22.09 2.25
N ASN A 742 38.41 22.53 3.50
CA ASN A 742 39.19 23.68 3.94
C ASN A 742 40.40 23.22 4.76
N ASN A 743 41.51 23.94 4.63
CA ASN A 743 42.73 23.75 5.41
C ASN A 743 43.28 22.31 5.34
N LEU A 744 43.19 21.69 4.16
CA LEU A 744 43.77 20.37 3.90
C LEU A 744 45.30 20.47 3.90
N LYS A 745 45.95 19.68 4.75
CA LYS A 745 47.42 19.58 4.82
C LYS A 745 47.90 18.22 4.36
N ILE A 746 48.86 18.21 3.44
CA ILE A 746 49.55 17.00 3.00
C ILE A 746 51.04 17.32 3.03
N ASP A 747 51.82 16.65 3.87
CA ASP A 747 53.28 16.68 3.86
C ASP A 747 53.79 15.27 3.59
N SER A 748 54.12 15.01 2.33
CA SER A 748 54.65 13.74 1.85
C SER A 748 56.05 13.91 1.28
N SER A 749 56.91 12.92 1.51
CA SER A 749 58.23 12.82 0.87
C SER A 749 58.22 11.96 -0.39
N THR A 750 57.05 11.70 -0.98
CA THR A 750 56.87 10.84 -2.17
C THR A 750 56.33 11.61 -3.36
N SER A 751 56.33 10.98 -4.54
CA SER A 751 55.68 11.50 -5.74
C SER A 751 54.19 11.13 -5.78
N PHE A 752 53.43 11.75 -6.69
CA PHE A 752 51.98 11.53 -6.86
C PHE A 752 51.18 12.03 -5.65
N VAL A 753 51.24 13.34 -5.41
CA VAL A 753 50.67 13.96 -4.22
C VAL A 753 49.58 14.97 -4.58
N GLY A 754 48.42 14.82 -3.96
CA GLY A 754 47.25 15.69 -4.04
C GLY A 754 46.14 15.12 -3.17
N LEU A 755 44.91 15.67 -3.22
CA LEU A 755 43.77 15.00 -2.59
C LEU A 755 43.69 13.53 -3.03
N PHE A 756 43.92 13.29 -4.33
CA PHE A 756 44.16 11.99 -4.92
C PHE A 756 45.62 11.81 -5.31
N GLY A 757 46.21 10.64 -5.05
CA GLY A 757 47.54 10.33 -5.54
C GLY A 757 47.55 10.13 -7.05
N ALA A 758 46.70 9.24 -7.55
CA ALA A 758 46.50 8.99 -8.97
C ALA A 758 45.04 8.72 -9.35
N LEU A 759 44.62 9.21 -10.51
CA LEU A 759 43.31 9.00 -11.11
C LEU A 759 43.41 8.17 -12.41
N LYS A 760 42.46 7.26 -12.62
CA LYS A 760 42.32 6.48 -13.85
C LYS A 760 40.86 6.25 -14.23
N GLY A 761 40.39 6.86 -15.31
CA GLY A 761 38.97 6.81 -15.71
C GLY A 761 38.02 7.46 -14.70
N ALA A 762 38.54 8.23 -13.74
CA ALA A 762 37.75 8.80 -12.65
C ALA A 762 37.10 10.13 -13.06
N LEU A 763 35.95 10.43 -12.45
CA LEU A 763 35.30 11.74 -12.57
C LEU A 763 35.35 12.49 -11.24
N ILE A 764 36.07 13.60 -11.23
CA ILE A 764 36.14 14.53 -10.10
C ILE A 764 35.39 15.80 -10.49
N SER A 765 34.32 16.12 -9.76
CA SER A 765 33.42 17.21 -10.17
C SER A 765 33.01 18.09 -9.00
N GLY A 766 33.17 19.40 -9.16
CA GLY A 766 32.70 20.37 -8.17
C GLY A 766 33.47 20.35 -6.86
N VAL A 767 34.71 19.87 -6.84
CA VAL A 767 35.54 19.83 -5.63
C VAL A 767 36.16 21.20 -5.39
N VAL A 768 35.93 21.75 -4.21
CA VAL A 768 36.48 23.05 -3.81
C VAL A 768 37.45 22.85 -2.65
N LEU A 769 38.75 22.94 -2.93
CA LEU A 769 39.80 22.92 -1.92
C LEU A 769 40.19 24.36 -1.58
N LYS A 770 40.03 24.78 -0.32
CA LYS A 770 40.42 26.12 0.13
C LYS A 770 41.55 26.05 1.14
N ASP A 771 42.50 26.97 0.98
CA ASP A 771 43.60 27.19 1.89
C ASP A 771 44.42 25.91 2.15
N VAL A 772 44.69 25.14 1.08
CA VAL A 772 45.48 23.91 1.18
C VAL A 772 46.96 24.20 1.45
N GLU A 773 47.64 23.26 2.08
CA GLU A 773 49.09 23.22 2.21
C GLU A 773 49.58 21.82 1.82
N ILE A 774 49.96 21.66 0.54
CA ILE A 774 50.34 20.37 -0.04
C ILE A 774 51.84 20.39 -0.37
N LYS A 775 52.57 19.36 0.08
CA LYS A 775 54.00 19.17 -0.14
C LYS A 775 54.29 17.74 -0.58
N GLY A 776 55.08 17.60 -1.65
CA GLY A 776 55.47 16.33 -2.25
C GLY A 776 56.84 16.38 -2.93
N GLU A 777 57.34 15.23 -3.38
CA GLU A 777 58.59 15.15 -4.16
C GLU A 777 58.38 15.52 -5.63
N ASN A 778 57.51 14.83 -6.38
CA ASN A 778 57.31 15.10 -7.81
C ASN A 778 55.88 14.72 -8.22
N LEU A 779 55.34 15.29 -9.30
CA LEU A 779 53.93 15.10 -9.70
C LEU A 779 52.97 15.49 -8.56
N VAL A 780 53.03 16.77 -8.18
CA VAL A 780 52.23 17.33 -7.08
C VAL A 780 51.12 18.21 -7.65
N GLY A 781 49.88 17.97 -7.23
CA GLY A 781 48.71 18.76 -7.61
C GLY A 781 47.76 19.01 -6.45
N GLY A 782 46.87 19.99 -6.61
CA GLY A 782 45.84 20.27 -5.61
C GLY A 782 44.84 19.12 -5.49
N ILE A 783 44.23 18.76 -6.61
CA ILE A 783 43.24 17.69 -6.71
C ILE A 783 43.92 16.34 -6.91
N ALA A 784 44.86 16.22 -7.84
CA ALA A 784 45.52 14.95 -8.11
C ALA A 784 47.02 15.07 -8.38
N GLY A 785 47.81 14.13 -7.88
CA GLY A 785 49.23 14.03 -8.27
C GLY A 785 49.38 13.68 -9.76
N SER A 786 48.67 12.66 -10.21
CA SER A 786 48.56 12.27 -11.63
C SER A 786 47.13 11.93 -12.00
N ALA A 787 46.69 12.33 -13.18
CA ALA A 787 45.45 11.87 -13.78
C ALA A 787 45.74 11.35 -15.19
N ASP A 788 45.22 10.18 -15.53
CA ASP A 788 45.37 9.64 -16.88
C ASP A 788 44.48 10.38 -17.90
N SER A 789 44.65 10.11 -19.19
CA SER A 789 43.86 10.76 -20.26
C SER A 789 42.38 10.38 -20.26
N SER A 790 41.97 9.37 -19.49
CA SER A 790 40.57 8.94 -19.37
C SER A 790 39.87 9.53 -18.15
N SER A 791 40.61 10.21 -17.26
CA SER A 791 40.07 10.88 -16.09
C SER A 791 39.65 12.31 -16.41
N THR A 792 38.50 12.74 -15.89
CA THR A 792 37.98 14.10 -16.07
C THR A 792 37.91 14.81 -14.72
N ILE A 793 38.46 16.03 -14.67
CA ILE A 793 38.34 16.94 -13.53
C ILE A 793 37.60 18.18 -14.00
N GLN A 794 36.43 18.44 -13.41
CA GLN A 794 35.57 19.52 -13.86
C GLN A 794 35.00 20.36 -12.73
N TYR A 795 34.70 21.63 -13.03
CA TYR A 795 34.02 22.56 -12.12
C TYR A 795 34.69 22.70 -10.74
N SER A 796 36.00 22.46 -10.66
CA SER A 796 36.73 22.35 -9.41
C SER A 796 37.65 23.55 -9.18
N LEU A 797 37.89 23.86 -7.91
CA LEU A 797 38.64 25.04 -7.48
C LEU A 797 39.66 24.67 -6.41
N VAL A 798 40.88 25.20 -6.52
CA VAL A 798 41.93 25.03 -5.50
C VAL A 798 42.55 26.37 -5.13
N THR A 799 42.59 26.72 -3.84
CA THR A 799 43.41 27.83 -3.30
C THR A 799 44.37 27.34 -2.22
N GLY A 800 45.45 28.09 -2.01
CA GLY A 800 46.44 27.79 -0.97
C GLY A 800 47.87 27.71 -1.48
N LYS A 801 48.63 26.72 -1.01
CA LYS A 801 50.05 26.54 -1.30
C LYS A 801 50.35 25.10 -1.69
N ILE A 802 51.14 24.94 -2.75
CA ILE A 802 51.67 23.67 -3.22
C ILE A 802 53.21 23.81 -3.27
N ASN A 803 53.94 22.90 -2.64
CA ASN A 803 55.40 22.85 -2.67
C ASN A 803 55.85 21.51 -3.27
N SER A 804 56.68 21.55 -4.31
CA SER A 804 57.26 20.36 -4.91
C SER A 804 58.78 20.42 -4.84
N ASN A 805 59.43 19.37 -4.35
CA ASN A 805 60.91 19.31 -4.36
C ASN A 805 61.49 18.95 -5.74
N GLY A 806 60.64 18.49 -6.64
CA GLY A 806 60.97 17.96 -7.96
C GLY A 806 60.53 18.90 -9.09
N VAL A 807 60.47 18.35 -10.30
CA VAL A 807 60.34 19.18 -11.52
C VAL A 807 58.89 19.47 -11.90
N ILE A 808 57.94 18.63 -11.45
CA ILE A 808 56.55 18.69 -11.93
C ILE A 808 55.59 19.00 -10.77
N ALA A 809 54.92 20.14 -10.88
CA ALA A 809 53.82 20.56 -10.02
C ALA A 809 52.78 21.33 -10.84
N GLY A 810 51.51 21.23 -10.44
CA GLY A 810 50.43 22.00 -11.04
C GLY A 810 49.34 22.37 -10.06
N GLY A 811 48.59 23.41 -10.37
CA GLY A 811 47.61 23.97 -9.44
C GLY A 811 46.40 23.07 -9.18
N LEU A 812 46.05 22.23 -10.16
CA LEU A 812 44.96 21.25 -10.09
C LEU A 812 45.52 19.84 -10.12
N THR A 813 46.31 19.51 -11.14
CA THR A 813 46.99 18.23 -11.27
C THR A 813 48.49 18.40 -11.48
N GLY A 814 49.29 17.45 -11.00
CA GLY A 814 50.71 17.39 -11.35
C GLY A 814 50.93 17.00 -12.81
N THR A 815 50.17 16.02 -13.32
CA THR A 815 50.17 15.64 -14.75
C THR A 815 48.83 15.07 -15.19
N GLY A 816 48.46 15.33 -16.44
CA GLY A 816 47.36 14.68 -17.16
C GLY A 816 45.95 14.91 -16.61
N GLY A 817 44.97 14.28 -17.26
CA GLY A 817 43.52 14.47 -17.08
C GLY A 817 42.89 15.46 -18.07
N GLU A 818 41.63 15.24 -18.41
CA GLU A 818 40.80 16.23 -19.07
C GLU A 818 40.31 17.25 -18.03
N ILE A 819 40.71 18.52 -18.18
CA ILE A 819 40.38 19.60 -17.22
C ILE A 819 39.37 20.55 -17.84
N ILE A 820 38.17 20.66 -17.24
CA ILE A 820 37.04 21.41 -17.79
C ILE A 820 36.49 22.39 -16.76
N ASN A 821 36.44 23.70 -17.08
CA ASN A 821 35.82 24.70 -16.21
C ASN A 821 36.37 24.73 -14.77
N CYS A 822 37.68 24.53 -14.61
CA CYS A 822 38.36 24.54 -13.30
C CYS A 822 39.16 25.84 -13.10
N TYR A 823 39.44 26.15 -11.83
CA TYR A 823 40.21 27.33 -11.43
C TYR A 823 41.25 26.99 -10.35
N SER A 824 42.38 27.68 -10.36
CA SER A 824 43.41 27.53 -9.34
C SER A 824 44.02 28.88 -9.00
N ASP A 825 44.06 29.20 -7.71
CA ASP A 825 44.75 30.35 -7.12
C ASP A 825 45.66 29.86 -6.00
N VAL A 826 46.66 29.06 -6.38
CA VAL A 826 47.65 28.50 -5.46
C VAL A 826 49.02 29.11 -5.71
N LYS A 827 49.78 29.31 -4.64
CA LYS A 827 51.21 29.58 -4.73
C LYS A 827 51.95 28.25 -4.90
N ILE A 828 52.61 28.07 -6.05
CA ILE A 828 53.45 26.90 -6.33
C ILE A 828 54.91 27.29 -6.09
N ASN A 829 55.62 26.56 -5.22
CA ASN A 829 57.06 26.73 -5.00
C ASN A 829 57.85 25.49 -5.40
#